data_AF-A0AA38LVI0-F1
#
_entry.id   AF-A0AA38LVI0-F1
#
_cell.length_a   1.000
_cell.length_b   1.000
_cell.length_c   1.000
_cell.angle_alpha   90.00
_cell.angle_beta   90.00
_cell.angle_gamma   90.00
#
_symmetry.space_group_name_H-M   'P 1'
#
loop_
_entity.id
_entity.type
_entity.pdbx_description
1 polymer ?
#
loop_
_entity_poly.entity_id
_entity_poly.type
_entity_poly.pdbx_seq_one_letter_code
_entity_poly.pdbx_strand_id
1 'polypeptide(L)'
;MSRVPYEVHRARKRASSHMRAGSETPTETEFDFDGASSLASYSTHVTSSSYRQSGPSLSYPPSSGADLRRRALSPSGSASPQFSLHSPPLSQNGPMSAGAHSLFPHRQSSSRPGSSSREYQPAFADSLAPAPDARRRSSRTGETDEERRVRREKRRAERSARGPEGEDRRAVARSSKLAHKKEREEEEERRYGSTLRNWVKWSMWGGAEGDRWKGLGWGLGGVLVLRLAVVLVIGLREYGPSSHGGQAELSGRCSILMYEGSIPPLHRLAALMYQSSPTKTHDSMQHSRADLAQNQALSLHLPALLLEMAILWTGVIMWVKLEGRWKGRSWRTQLTGILTFLLQPALIYTAAQTPLTPLFLGLAIWALIFLTRSQDILGVTAVALALGPANSPGPARWTLLPGVGSFLLGKGVWLGGSRGMRHVVSALLVFATSSMIAGPATSSAALLWTGRPLGRDVIRAFLQSGLPWLPAHLATSAEHVRSHWVRCLLTAACQLPTIIIALYTAFSTRIPTSAAPAGEPPLTNLLPLILATSALPIYLLSSPATSTAESGDALFPLSPLTLMMGLRGEDESWDVGVLISNVAMFRMRPGYASGLASASTTLVLLGTHRWNRFIGHSPARWRDSSWVRRAGYAVYVIFLTVVVLELAQHTTLPAQYHIFSVPSAWWAIPTKAGAYLSTGILWVTWVWAVRKLVESAWAMGGFSGSETGGKRSPGGVEIQVIDAT
;
A
#
# COMPACT_ATOMS: atom_id res chain seq x y z
N MET A 1 -25.07 33.03 2.67
CA MET A 1 -24.41 33.26 1.37
C MET A 1 -23.84 31.94 0.88
N SER A 2 -24.54 31.24 -0.02
CA SER A 2 -24.08 29.99 -0.61
C SER A 2 -22.85 30.25 -1.48
N ARG A 3 -21.80 29.42 -1.31
CA ARG A 3 -20.61 29.49 -2.16
C ARG A 3 -21.00 29.01 -3.55
N VAL A 4 -20.93 29.91 -4.53
CA VAL A 4 -21.07 29.60 -5.95
C VAL A 4 -20.03 28.52 -6.32
N PRO A 5 -20.43 27.43 -7.01
CA PRO A 5 -19.51 26.37 -7.40
C PRO A 5 -18.35 26.91 -8.24
N TYR A 6 -17.14 26.43 -7.96
CA TYR A 6 -15.89 26.82 -8.63
C TYR A 6 -15.95 26.70 -10.16
N GLU A 7 -16.78 25.78 -10.67
CA GLU A 7 -17.00 25.59 -12.11
C GLU A 7 -17.68 26.78 -12.79
N VAL A 8 -18.60 27.46 -12.10
CA VAL A 8 -19.25 28.68 -12.60
C VAL A 8 -18.25 29.83 -12.67
N HIS A 9 -17.32 29.91 -11.71
CA HIS A 9 -16.24 30.91 -11.75
C HIS A 9 -15.26 30.66 -12.90
N ARG A 10 -14.98 29.38 -13.22
CA ARG A 10 -14.13 28.98 -14.35
C ARG A 10 -14.80 29.22 -15.71
N ALA A 11 -16.10 28.94 -15.82
CA ALA A 11 -16.89 29.23 -17.03
C ALA A 11 -16.92 30.73 -17.30
N ARG A 12 -17.11 31.56 -16.26
CA ARG A 12 -17.09 33.02 -16.36
C ARG A 12 -15.73 33.56 -16.80
N LYS A 13 -14.63 32.93 -16.35
CA LYS A 13 -13.26 33.30 -16.76
C LYS A 13 -12.96 32.93 -18.22
N ARG A 14 -13.49 31.81 -18.72
CA ARG A 14 -13.38 31.40 -20.14
C ARG A 14 -14.20 32.27 -21.09
N ALA A 15 -15.41 32.68 -20.67
CA ALA A 15 -16.21 33.64 -21.43
C ALA A 15 -15.48 35.00 -21.54
N SER A 16 -14.82 35.45 -20.48
CA SER A 16 -14.04 36.70 -20.51
C SER A 16 -12.76 36.64 -21.35
N SER A 17 -12.16 35.46 -21.56
CA SER A 17 -10.97 35.32 -22.41
C SER A 17 -11.30 35.26 -23.89
N HIS A 18 -12.47 34.76 -24.28
CA HIS A 18 -12.89 34.75 -25.69
C HIS A 18 -13.36 36.12 -26.19
N MET A 19 -13.86 37.01 -25.33
CA MET A 19 -14.22 38.38 -25.73
C MET A 19 -13.02 39.33 -25.94
N ARG A 20 -11.77 38.89 -25.68
CA ARG A 20 -10.57 39.72 -25.84
C ARG A 20 -9.64 39.30 -26.99
N ALA A 21 -9.96 38.23 -27.71
CA ALA A 21 -9.23 37.81 -28.90
C ALA A 21 -10.02 38.20 -30.14
N GLY A 22 -9.99 39.49 -30.46
CA GLY A 22 -10.45 40.03 -31.74
C GLY A 22 -9.29 40.08 -32.73
N SER A 23 -9.56 39.57 -33.92
CA SER A 23 -8.89 39.79 -35.21
C SER A 23 -7.36 39.60 -35.28
N GLU A 24 -6.93 38.43 -35.70
CA GLU A 24 -5.79 38.28 -36.61
C GLU A 24 -5.95 36.95 -37.36
N THR A 25 -6.36 37.05 -38.62
CA THR A 25 -6.41 35.96 -39.60
C THR A 25 -5.03 35.79 -40.23
N PRO A 26 -4.43 34.58 -40.25
CA PRO A 26 -3.38 34.28 -41.20
C PRO A 26 -3.96 33.55 -42.41
N THR A 27 -3.60 34.12 -43.56
CA THR A 27 -3.80 33.66 -44.93
C THR A 27 -3.26 32.25 -45.17
N GLU A 28 -4.03 31.53 -45.99
CA GLU A 28 -3.70 30.29 -46.67
C GLU A 28 -2.32 30.35 -47.35
N THR A 29 -1.53 29.28 -47.19
CA THR A 29 -0.55 28.88 -48.21
C THR A 29 -0.68 27.39 -48.42
N GLU A 30 -1.26 27.12 -49.58
CA GLU A 30 -1.35 25.91 -50.37
C GLU A 30 0.06 25.37 -50.66
N PHE A 31 0.30 24.08 -50.43
CA PHE A 31 1.41 23.35 -51.04
C PHE A 31 0.99 21.88 -51.20
N ASP A 32 0.56 21.57 -52.41
CA ASP A 32 0.46 20.22 -52.94
C ASP A 32 1.86 19.60 -53.08
N PHE A 33 1.97 18.30 -52.76
CA PHE A 33 2.80 17.39 -53.54
C PHE A 33 2.31 15.94 -53.38
N ASP A 34 1.81 15.41 -54.50
CA ASP A 34 1.55 13.99 -54.74
C ASP A 34 2.83 13.14 -54.64
N GLY A 35 2.67 11.87 -54.28
CA GLY A 35 3.77 10.90 -54.39
C GLY A 35 3.48 9.54 -53.78
N ALA A 36 2.66 8.75 -54.46
CA ALA A 36 2.44 7.35 -54.14
C ALA A 36 3.61 6.44 -54.59
N SER A 37 3.77 5.33 -53.85
CA SER A 37 4.31 4.02 -54.26
C SER A 37 5.84 3.83 -54.41
N SER A 38 6.40 2.90 -53.62
CA SER A 38 7.06 1.67 -54.13
C SER A 38 8.00 1.02 -53.09
N LEU A 39 7.69 -0.25 -52.80
CA LEU A 39 8.55 -1.38 -52.43
C LEU A 39 10.06 -1.27 -52.75
N ALA A 40 10.91 -1.71 -51.82
CA ALA A 40 11.85 -2.84 -52.02
C ALA A 40 12.74 -3.11 -50.78
N SER A 41 12.69 -4.37 -50.35
CA SER A 41 13.75 -5.20 -49.75
C SER A 41 15.18 -4.66 -49.67
N TYR A 42 15.82 -4.82 -48.50
CA TYR A 42 17.24 -5.18 -48.43
C TYR A 42 17.50 -6.22 -47.32
N SER A 43 17.89 -7.40 -47.80
CA SER A 43 18.59 -8.48 -47.11
C SER A 43 20.07 -8.11 -47.00
N THR A 44 20.70 -8.40 -45.87
CA THR A 44 22.16 -8.49 -45.79
C THR A 44 22.56 -9.78 -45.11
N HIS A 45 23.08 -10.68 -45.94
CA HIS A 45 23.97 -11.77 -45.57
C HIS A 45 25.15 -11.25 -44.72
N VAL A 46 25.48 -11.96 -43.65
CA VAL A 46 26.85 -11.97 -43.10
C VAL A 46 27.31 -13.41 -43.04
N THR A 47 28.46 -13.61 -43.67
CA THR A 47 29.12 -14.85 -43.99
C THR A 47 29.83 -15.46 -42.78
N SER A 48 29.77 -16.79 -42.74
CA SER A 48 30.65 -17.69 -42.01
C SER A 48 32.12 -17.45 -42.36
N SER A 49 33.00 -17.48 -41.35
CA SER A 49 34.35 -18.01 -41.56
C SER A 49 34.76 -18.91 -40.40
N SER A 50 35.30 -20.04 -40.82
CA SER A 50 35.80 -21.18 -40.08
C SER A 50 37.17 -20.89 -39.46
N TYR A 51 37.40 -21.35 -38.23
CA TYR A 51 38.73 -21.82 -37.83
C TYR A 51 38.59 -23.10 -37.01
N ARG A 52 39.30 -24.13 -37.46
CA ARG A 52 39.35 -25.50 -36.95
C ARG A 52 40.83 -25.77 -36.64
N GLN A 53 41.14 -26.20 -35.42
CA GLN A 53 42.34 -26.97 -35.02
C GLN A 53 42.14 -27.32 -33.53
N SER A 54 41.68 -28.52 -33.15
CA SER A 54 42.41 -29.79 -32.97
C SER A 54 43.51 -29.77 -31.89
N GLY A 55 43.29 -30.50 -30.80
CA GLY A 55 44.30 -30.84 -29.79
C GLY A 55 43.68 -31.64 -28.62
N PRO A 56 44.13 -32.88 -28.32
CA PRO A 56 43.38 -33.86 -27.50
C PRO A 56 43.91 -34.03 -26.05
N SER A 57 43.25 -34.93 -25.30
CA SER A 57 43.68 -35.63 -24.07
C SER A 57 43.56 -34.83 -22.76
N LEU A 58 43.19 -35.36 -21.58
CA LEU A 58 43.33 -36.70 -21.00
C LEU A 58 42.20 -36.98 -19.98
N SER A 59 41.74 -38.22 -19.98
CA SER A 59 40.91 -38.87 -18.97
C SER A 59 41.71 -39.22 -17.70
N TYR A 60 41.15 -38.96 -16.52
CA TYR A 60 41.60 -39.56 -15.25
C TYR A 60 40.55 -40.54 -14.71
N PRO A 61 40.95 -41.69 -14.14
CA PRO A 61 40.05 -42.72 -13.62
C PRO A 61 39.62 -42.42 -12.17
N PRO A 62 38.51 -43.01 -11.68
CA PRO A 62 38.16 -42.96 -10.27
C PRO A 62 38.99 -43.99 -9.49
N SER A 63 39.68 -43.54 -8.45
CA SER A 63 40.37 -44.39 -7.50
C SER A 63 39.38 -45.07 -6.56
N SER A 64 39.41 -46.40 -6.58
CA SER A 64 38.88 -47.30 -5.57
C SER A 64 39.84 -47.41 -4.37
N GLY A 65 39.29 -47.82 -3.22
CA GLY A 65 40.02 -48.20 -2.00
C GLY A 65 39.67 -47.31 -0.80
N ALA A 66 39.37 -47.81 0.40
CA ALA A 66 39.46 -49.16 0.90
C ALA A 66 38.58 -49.29 2.16
N ASP A 67 38.06 -50.50 2.34
CA ASP A 67 37.58 -51.04 3.61
C ASP A 67 38.60 -50.90 4.74
N LEU A 68 38.16 -50.45 5.91
CA LEU A 68 38.81 -50.77 7.17
C LEU A 68 37.76 -51.09 8.25
N ARG A 69 37.54 -52.41 8.42
CA ARG A 69 37.06 -53.05 9.64
C ARG A 69 38.06 -52.84 10.80
N ARG A 70 37.58 -52.39 11.96
CA ARG A 70 37.87 -52.92 13.33
C ARG A 70 37.02 -52.16 14.35
N ARG A 71 35.99 -52.81 14.91
CA ARG A 71 35.93 -53.40 16.27
C ARG A 71 36.05 -52.41 17.43
N ALA A 72 34.88 -52.20 18.06
CA ALA A 72 34.59 -52.22 19.49
C ALA A 72 35.59 -51.59 20.47
N LEU A 73 35.11 -50.61 21.25
CA LEU A 73 35.08 -50.65 22.72
C LEU A 73 34.23 -49.47 23.23
N SER A 74 33.23 -49.78 24.04
CA SER A 74 32.47 -48.88 24.91
C SER A 74 33.40 -48.17 25.92
N PRO A 75 33.00 -47.04 26.54
CA PRO A 75 32.31 -47.19 27.82
C PRO A 75 31.29 -46.09 28.21
N SER A 76 30.45 -46.47 29.18
CA SER A 76 29.89 -45.68 30.28
C SER A 76 29.04 -44.45 29.96
N GLY A 77 27.72 -44.66 29.98
CA GLY A 77 26.73 -43.61 30.21
C GLY A 77 26.64 -43.24 31.69
N SER A 78 26.77 -41.95 31.99
CA SER A 78 26.49 -41.35 33.29
C SER A 78 25.06 -40.81 33.31
N ALA A 79 24.30 -41.25 34.31
CA ALA A 79 22.93 -40.88 34.61
C ALA A 79 22.76 -39.42 35.08
N SER A 80 21.60 -38.83 34.78
CA SER A 80 20.83 -37.93 35.66
C SER A 80 19.44 -37.62 35.06
N PRO A 81 18.42 -37.30 35.88
CA PRO A 81 17.06 -37.83 35.70
C PRO A 81 16.04 -36.82 35.16
N GLN A 82 15.01 -37.33 34.48
CA GLN A 82 13.76 -36.62 34.20
C GLN A 82 12.70 -36.97 35.25
N PHE A 83 12.09 -35.94 35.83
CA PHE A 83 10.90 -36.02 36.67
C PHE A 83 9.66 -36.17 35.80
N SER A 84 8.91 -37.26 35.97
CA SER A 84 7.57 -37.48 35.42
C SER A 84 6.61 -37.69 36.59
N LEU A 85 5.64 -36.80 36.77
CA LEU A 85 4.56 -36.98 37.75
C LEU A 85 3.37 -37.66 37.09
N HIS A 86 3.06 -38.85 37.61
CA HIS A 86 1.85 -39.63 37.35
C HIS A 86 0.60 -38.98 37.95
N SER A 87 -0.56 -39.25 37.35
CA SER A 87 -1.85 -39.26 38.05
C SER A 87 -2.66 -40.49 37.59
N PRO A 88 -3.45 -41.12 38.49
CA PRO A 88 -3.94 -42.49 38.34
C PRO A 88 -5.33 -42.60 37.70
N PRO A 89 -5.78 -43.81 37.32
CA PRO A 89 -7.10 -44.05 36.77
C PRO A 89 -8.09 -44.48 37.86
N LEU A 90 -9.36 -44.08 37.71
CA LEU A 90 -10.48 -44.74 38.36
C LEU A 90 -11.55 -45.09 37.31
N SER A 91 -11.74 -46.40 37.21
CA SER A 91 -12.84 -47.11 36.56
C SER A 91 -13.92 -47.34 37.61
N GLN A 92 -15.20 -47.18 37.26
CA GLN A 92 -16.19 -48.27 37.34
C GLN A 92 -17.66 -47.81 37.12
N ASN A 93 -18.39 -48.70 36.43
CA ASN A 93 -19.83 -48.99 36.51
C ASN A 93 -20.84 -48.13 35.75
N GLY A 94 -21.25 -48.66 34.58
CA GLY A 94 -22.49 -49.47 34.46
C GLY A 94 -23.83 -48.74 34.24
N PRO A 95 -24.78 -49.32 33.47
CA PRO A 95 -25.83 -48.58 32.78
C PRO A 95 -27.24 -48.82 33.35
N MET A 96 -28.18 -47.88 33.20
CA MET A 96 -29.62 -48.21 33.11
C MET A 96 -30.44 -47.25 32.24
N SER A 97 -31.33 -47.91 31.52
CA SER A 97 -32.40 -47.55 30.59
C SER A 97 -33.56 -46.71 31.16
N ALA A 98 -34.31 -46.13 30.21
CA ALA A 98 -35.76 -45.87 30.18
C ALA A 98 -36.32 -44.57 30.77
N GLY A 99 -37.20 -43.94 29.97
CA GLY A 99 -38.16 -42.94 30.45
C GLY A 99 -38.68 -42.01 29.36
N ALA A 100 -39.69 -42.45 28.62
CA ALA A 100 -40.49 -41.62 27.72
C ALA A 100 -41.27 -40.52 28.50
N HIS A 101 -41.57 -39.38 27.87
CA HIS A 101 -42.95 -38.92 27.66
C HIS A 101 -42.99 -37.59 26.88
N SER A 102 -43.88 -37.62 25.89
CA SER A 102 -44.48 -36.54 25.11
C SER A 102 -45.09 -35.42 25.96
N LEU A 103 -45.16 -34.19 25.41
CA LEU A 103 -46.42 -33.48 25.08
C LEU A 103 -46.14 -32.06 24.52
N PHE A 104 -46.62 -31.84 23.29
CA PHE A 104 -47.04 -30.55 22.72
C PHE A 104 -48.32 -30.05 23.47
N PRO A 105 -48.79 -28.78 23.40
CA PRO A 105 -49.02 -28.07 22.12
C PRO A 105 -48.95 -26.51 22.08
N HIS A 106 -49.09 -26.02 20.84
CA HIS A 106 -49.59 -24.71 20.37
C HIS A 106 -50.24 -23.73 21.37
N ARG A 107 -50.01 -22.41 21.21
CA ARG A 107 -50.91 -21.48 20.48
C ARG A 107 -50.42 -20.02 20.41
N GLN A 108 -50.59 -19.46 19.20
CA GLN A 108 -50.98 -18.11 18.72
C GLN A 108 -51.04 -16.86 19.64
N SER A 109 -50.54 -15.77 19.02
CA SER A 109 -51.18 -14.45 18.77
C SER A 109 -51.25 -13.34 19.83
N SER A 110 -50.86 -12.14 19.34
CA SER A 110 -51.26 -10.79 19.74
C SER A 110 -50.74 -10.35 21.13
N SER A 111 -50.41 -9.09 21.43
CA SER A 111 -50.82 -7.78 20.94
C SER A 111 -49.85 -6.72 21.50
N ARG A 112 -49.74 -5.57 20.82
CA ARG A 112 -49.27 -4.27 21.35
C ARG A 112 -50.23 -3.77 22.46
N PRO A 113 -50.02 -2.64 23.17
CA PRO A 113 -48.87 -1.72 23.28
C PRO A 113 -48.53 -1.36 24.75
N GLY A 114 -47.55 -0.48 25.01
CA GLY A 114 -47.37 0.07 26.36
C GLY A 114 -46.18 1.02 26.52
N SER A 115 -46.47 2.31 26.39
CA SER A 115 -45.63 3.43 26.82
C SER A 115 -45.29 3.34 28.31
N SER A 116 -44.05 3.59 28.70
CA SER A 116 -43.77 4.22 29.99
C SER A 116 -42.57 5.16 29.89
N SER A 117 -42.87 6.40 30.22
CA SER A 117 -41.95 7.49 30.46
C SER A 117 -40.98 7.11 31.59
N ARG A 118 -39.69 7.39 31.40
CA ARG A 118 -38.77 7.55 32.52
C ARG A 118 -37.86 8.74 32.28
N GLU A 119 -38.28 9.79 32.96
CA GLU A 119 -37.52 10.91 33.51
C GLU A 119 -36.11 10.48 33.95
N TYR A 120 -35.08 11.15 33.44
CA TYR A 120 -33.73 11.09 33.98
C TYR A 120 -33.14 12.51 33.99
N GLN A 121 -32.97 13.04 35.20
CA GLN A 121 -32.18 14.22 35.50
C GLN A 121 -30.69 13.94 35.23
N PRO A 122 -29.91 14.91 34.73
CA PRO A 122 -28.47 14.90 34.89
C PRO A 122 -28.06 15.82 36.04
N ALA A 123 -27.62 15.21 37.14
CA ALA A 123 -26.75 15.85 38.12
C ALA A 123 -25.35 15.25 37.93
N PHE A 124 -24.40 16.05 37.45
CA PHE A 124 -22.95 15.99 37.68
C PHE A 124 -22.28 16.94 36.68
N ALA A 125 -22.35 18.23 37.00
CA ALA A 125 -21.44 19.23 36.47
C ALA A 125 -20.64 19.71 37.68
N ASP A 126 -19.36 19.31 37.76
CA ASP A 126 -18.32 20.12 38.38
C ASP A 126 -16.94 19.52 38.11
N SER A 127 -15.97 20.41 37.92
CA SER A 127 -14.52 20.19 37.85
C SER A 127 -13.91 19.74 36.50
N LEU A 128 -13.90 20.64 35.51
CA LEU A 128 -12.70 20.78 34.66
C LEU A 128 -12.35 22.26 34.51
N ALA A 129 -11.15 22.59 34.98
CA ALA A 129 -10.55 23.91 34.98
C ALA A 129 -10.46 24.51 33.56
N PRO A 130 -10.74 25.81 33.37
CA PRO A 130 -10.59 26.46 32.08
C PRO A 130 -9.10 26.63 31.73
N ALA A 131 -8.75 26.28 30.50
CA ALA A 131 -7.45 26.57 29.92
C ALA A 131 -7.13 28.08 30.01
N PRO A 132 -5.92 28.47 30.44
CA PRO A 132 -5.51 29.86 30.39
C PRO A 132 -5.19 30.26 28.93
N ASP A 133 -5.41 31.53 28.61
CA ASP A 133 -4.82 32.27 27.48
C ASP A 133 -5.47 32.28 26.08
N ALA A 134 -6.80 32.16 25.98
CA ALA A 134 -7.53 32.64 24.78
C ALA A 134 -8.14 34.05 24.93
N ARG A 135 -8.12 34.65 26.12
CA ARG A 135 -8.83 35.91 26.42
C ARG A 135 -8.07 37.21 26.17
N ARG A 136 -6.84 37.17 25.62
CA ARG A 136 -5.99 38.37 25.44
C ARG A 136 -5.96 38.96 24.02
N ARG A 137 -6.95 38.65 23.17
CA ARG A 137 -7.06 39.27 21.82
C ARG A 137 -8.39 39.95 21.48
N SER A 138 -9.38 39.99 22.37
CA SER A 138 -10.67 40.64 22.09
C SER A 138 -10.93 41.95 22.82
N SER A 139 -10.00 42.49 23.63
CA SER A 139 -10.18 43.81 24.26
C SER A 139 -9.87 45.01 23.36
N ARG A 140 -9.78 44.82 22.04
CA ARG A 140 -9.73 45.92 21.07
C ARG A 140 -11.11 46.22 20.49
N THR A 141 -12.11 46.29 21.37
CA THR A 141 -13.47 46.75 21.08
C THR A 141 -13.71 48.03 21.86
N GLY A 142 -13.17 49.11 21.31
CA GLY A 142 -13.47 50.48 21.71
C GLY A 142 -13.22 51.47 20.57
N GLU A 143 -12.97 50.98 19.35
CA GLU A 143 -12.86 51.85 18.18
C GLU A 143 -14.30 52.14 17.75
N THR A 144 -14.82 53.31 18.12
CA THR A 144 -16.15 53.77 17.73
C THR A 144 -16.24 53.80 16.20
N ASP A 145 -17.44 53.65 15.64
CA ASP A 145 -17.61 53.75 14.17
C ASP A 145 -17.09 55.08 13.62
N GLU A 146 -17.06 56.12 14.47
CA GLU A 146 -16.45 57.41 14.17
C GLU A 146 -14.92 57.34 14.08
N GLU A 147 -14.23 56.65 14.98
CA GLU A 147 -12.78 56.40 14.84
C GLU A 147 -12.46 55.59 13.58
N ARG A 148 -13.31 54.64 13.21
CA ARG A 148 -13.16 53.91 11.93
C ARG A 148 -13.35 54.84 10.74
N ARG A 149 -14.29 55.79 10.82
CA ARG A 149 -14.55 56.78 9.77
C ARG A 149 -13.40 57.76 9.64
N VAL A 150 -12.94 58.37 10.73
CA VAL A 150 -11.79 59.26 10.78
C VAL A 150 -10.53 58.55 10.27
N ARG A 151 -10.33 57.29 10.63
CA ARG A 151 -9.19 56.50 10.15
C ARG A 151 -9.29 56.15 8.66
N ARG A 152 -10.50 55.94 8.13
CA ARG A 152 -10.74 55.76 6.69
C ARG A 152 -10.50 57.07 5.94
N GLU A 153 -10.95 58.20 6.47
CA GLU A 153 -10.75 59.52 5.89
C GLU A 153 -9.29 59.95 5.93
N LYS A 154 -8.59 59.74 7.06
CA LYS A 154 -7.13 59.94 7.16
C LYS A 154 -6.38 59.06 6.16
N ARG A 155 -6.78 57.79 5.97
CA ARG A 155 -6.19 56.92 4.93
C ARG A 155 -6.52 57.37 3.51
N ARG A 156 -7.66 58.04 3.27
CA ARG A 156 -8.01 58.62 1.98
C ARG A 156 -7.20 59.91 1.73
N ALA A 157 -7.08 60.78 2.73
CA ALA A 157 -6.25 61.98 2.67
C ALA A 157 -4.76 61.64 2.48
N GLU A 158 -4.23 60.64 3.19
CA GLU A 158 -2.87 60.13 2.99
C GLU A 158 -2.67 59.40 1.65
N ARG A 159 -3.76 59.01 0.96
CA ARG A 159 -3.71 58.46 -0.40
C ARG A 159 -3.78 59.57 -1.44
N SER A 160 -4.58 60.61 -1.23
CA SER A 160 -4.68 61.75 -2.15
C SER A 160 -3.49 62.71 -2.05
N ALA A 161 -2.88 62.86 -0.87
CA ALA A 161 -1.66 63.65 -0.68
C ALA A 161 -0.41 62.96 -1.25
N ARG A 162 -0.48 61.66 -1.53
CA ARG A 162 0.57 60.95 -2.26
C ARG A 162 0.28 61.11 -3.74
N GLY A 163 0.91 62.11 -4.35
CA GLY A 163 0.85 62.33 -5.78
C GLY A 163 1.26 61.09 -6.61
N PRO A 164 1.03 61.12 -7.93
CA PRO A 164 1.29 60.00 -8.84
C PRO A 164 2.70 59.40 -8.72
N GLU A 165 3.72 60.20 -8.41
CA GLU A 165 5.09 59.72 -8.15
C GLU A 165 5.20 58.69 -7.00
N GLY A 166 4.31 58.75 -6.02
CA GLY A 166 4.27 57.81 -4.91
C GLY A 166 3.73 56.43 -5.30
N GLU A 167 2.91 56.34 -6.36
CA GLU A 167 2.41 55.07 -6.88
C GLU A 167 3.46 54.36 -7.74
N ASP A 168 4.18 55.10 -8.58
CA ASP A 168 5.27 54.55 -9.41
C ASP A 168 6.39 53.97 -8.55
N ARG A 169 6.82 54.68 -7.51
CA ARG A 169 7.83 54.16 -6.55
C ARG A 169 7.36 52.89 -5.85
N ARG A 170 6.06 52.74 -5.58
CA ARG A 170 5.49 51.51 -4.99
C ARG A 170 5.36 50.38 -6.00
N ALA A 171 5.03 50.68 -7.25
CA ALA A 171 5.01 49.70 -8.32
C ALA A 171 6.41 49.11 -8.55
N VAL A 172 7.44 49.97 -8.60
CA VAL A 172 8.85 49.58 -8.68
C VAL A 172 9.26 48.76 -7.46
N ALA A 173 8.91 49.18 -6.23
CA ALA A 173 9.24 48.43 -5.02
C ALA A 173 8.52 47.07 -4.95
N ARG A 174 7.28 46.95 -5.46
CA ARG A 174 6.57 45.68 -5.56
C ARG A 174 7.19 44.78 -6.62
N SER A 175 7.55 45.33 -7.78
CA SER A 175 8.23 44.61 -8.86
C SER A 175 9.59 44.08 -8.38
N SER A 176 10.39 44.90 -7.72
CA SER A 176 11.66 44.49 -7.11
C SER A 176 11.49 43.40 -6.05
N LYS A 177 10.49 43.53 -5.15
CA LYS A 177 10.19 42.47 -4.18
C LYS A 177 9.74 41.17 -4.84
N LEU A 178 8.96 41.24 -5.92
CA LEU A 178 8.54 40.08 -6.69
C LEU A 178 9.71 39.45 -7.47
N ALA A 179 10.60 40.26 -8.05
CA ALA A 179 11.81 39.81 -8.72
C ALA A 179 12.75 39.11 -7.73
N HIS A 180 13.04 39.73 -6.58
CA HIS A 180 13.89 39.12 -5.55
C HIS A 180 13.23 37.86 -4.96
N LYS A 181 11.91 37.84 -4.79
CA LYS A 181 11.18 36.62 -4.39
C LYS A 181 11.32 35.53 -5.44
N LYS A 182 11.16 35.87 -6.73
CA LYS A 182 11.31 34.92 -7.84
C LYS A 182 12.74 34.40 -7.96
N GLU A 183 13.75 35.26 -7.81
CA GLU A 183 15.15 34.85 -7.78
C GLU A 183 15.45 33.93 -6.61
N ARG A 184 14.92 34.20 -5.42
CA ARG A 184 15.04 33.29 -4.28
C ARG A 184 14.33 31.96 -4.54
N GLU A 185 13.12 31.98 -5.10
CA GLU A 185 12.40 30.76 -5.45
C GLU A 185 13.14 29.96 -6.54
N GLU A 186 13.73 30.63 -7.53
CA GLU A 186 14.55 29.99 -8.56
C GLU A 186 15.88 29.47 -8.01
N GLU A 187 16.53 30.21 -7.11
CA GLU A 187 17.78 29.78 -6.48
C GLU A 187 17.52 28.62 -5.53
N GLU A 188 16.44 28.66 -4.76
CA GLU A 188 15.97 27.53 -3.97
C GLU A 188 15.64 26.35 -4.88
N GLU A 189 14.95 26.57 -6.00
CA GLU A 189 14.66 25.50 -6.95
C GLU A 189 15.93 24.94 -7.63
N ARG A 190 16.95 25.76 -7.90
CA ARG A 190 18.25 25.31 -8.42
C ARG A 190 19.03 24.52 -7.37
N ARG A 191 19.08 25.00 -6.13
CA ARG A 191 19.79 24.36 -5.02
C ARG A 191 19.10 23.09 -4.55
N TYR A 192 17.77 23.05 -4.64
CA TYR A 192 16.96 22.08 -3.92
C TYR A 192 15.92 21.35 -4.77
N GLY A 193 15.84 21.66 -6.06
CA GLY A 193 14.99 20.99 -7.02
C GLY A 193 15.28 19.50 -7.04
N SER A 194 14.23 18.69 -6.88
CA SER A 194 14.39 17.25 -7.02
C SER A 194 14.79 16.92 -8.45
N THR A 195 15.69 15.95 -8.64
CA THR A 195 16.07 15.52 -9.99
C THR A 195 14.85 14.99 -10.74
N LEU A 196 13.89 14.38 -10.03
CA LEU A 196 12.59 13.99 -10.59
C LEU A 196 11.80 15.21 -11.10
N ARG A 197 11.74 16.32 -10.36
CA ARG A 197 11.04 17.53 -10.82
C ARG A 197 11.72 18.12 -12.05
N ASN A 198 13.05 18.16 -12.07
CA ASN A 198 13.80 18.65 -13.23
C ASN A 198 13.59 17.75 -14.45
N TRP A 199 13.64 16.43 -14.26
CA TRP A 199 13.34 15.46 -15.31
C TRP A 199 11.89 15.58 -15.81
N VAL A 200 10.92 15.73 -14.91
CA VAL A 200 9.50 15.96 -15.25
C VAL A 200 9.33 17.28 -16.01
N LYS A 201 10.02 18.35 -15.61
CA LYS A 201 10.01 19.62 -16.35
C LYS A 201 10.58 19.45 -17.76
N TRP A 202 11.75 18.80 -17.86
CA TRP A 202 12.42 18.54 -19.13
C TRP A 202 11.57 17.68 -20.07
N SER A 203 10.97 16.60 -19.57
CA SER A 203 10.12 15.72 -20.38
C SER A 203 8.82 16.37 -20.85
N MET A 204 8.46 17.52 -20.30
CA MET A 204 7.34 18.37 -20.74
C MET A 204 7.77 19.63 -21.48
N TRP A 205 9.07 19.87 -21.66
CA TRP A 205 9.56 21.13 -22.23
C TRP A 205 9.37 21.20 -23.76
N GLY A 206 9.10 20.07 -24.41
CA GLY A 206 9.03 19.94 -25.87
C GLY A 206 7.66 20.13 -26.54
N GLY A 207 6.56 20.38 -25.83
CA GLY A 207 5.26 20.47 -26.53
C GLY A 207 4.09 21.03 -25.76
N ALA A 208 3.10 21.50 -26.54
CA ALA A 208 1.74 21.83 -26.13
C ALA A 208 1.10 20.69 -25.30
N GLU A 209 -0.08 20.91 -24.72
CA GLU A 209 -0.76 19.94 -23.83
C GLU A 209 -0.86 18.48 -24.36
N GLY A 210 -0.67 18.25 -25.67
CA GLY A 210 -0.56 16.92 -26.30
C GLY A 210 0.63 16.06 -25.84
N ASP A 211 1.73 16.62 -25.34
CA ASP A 211 2.94 15.86 -25.02
C ASP A 211 2.94 15.20 -23.62
N ARG A 212 1.82 15.31 -22.87
CA ARG A 212 1.66 14.72 -21.53
C ARG A 212 1.93 13.21 -21.50
N TRP A 213 1.53 12.50 -22.55
CA TRP A 213 1.68 11.06 -22.65
C TRP A 213 3.11 10.64 -22.97
N LYS A 214 3.88 11.45 -23.70
CA LYS A 214 5.31 11.20 -23.94
C LYS A 214 6.09 11.23 -22.63
N GLY A 215 5.86 12.26 -21.80
CA GLY A 215 6.50 12.37 -20.49
C GLY A 215 6.18 11.19 -19.57
N LEU A 216 4.93 10.71 -19.57
CA LEU A 216 4.56 9.49 -18.85
C LEU A 216 5.25 8.25 -19.44
N GLY A 217 5.22 8.10 -20.77
CA GLY A 217 5.84 6.98 -21.48
C GLY A 217 7.34 6.85 -21.20
N TRP A 218 8.10 7.95 -21.26
CA TRP A 218 9.51 7.96 -20.89
C TRP A 218 9.75 7.58 -19.43
N GLY A 219 8.88 8.04 -18.52
CA GLY A 219 8.99 7.72 -17.10
C GLY A 219 8.74 6.24 -16.82
N LEU A 220 7.68 5.69 -17.42
CA LEU A 220 7.35 4.26 -17.34
C LEU A 220 8.41 3.38 -18.01
N GLY A 221 8.96 3.81 -19.14
CA GLY A 221 10.10 3.14 -19.77
C GLY A 221 11.34 3.10 -18.87
N GLY A 222 11.65 4.21 -18.19
CA GLY A 222 12.72 4.25 -17.19
C GLY A 222 12.47 3.32 -16.00
N VAL A 223 11.22 3.25 -15.50
CA VAL A 223 10.84 2.29 -14.46
C VAL A 223 11.03 0.85 -14.94
N LEU A 224 10.61 0.53 -16.17
CA LEU A 224 10.72 -0.81 -16.75
C LEU A 224 12.19 -1.25 -16.85
N VAL A 225 13.06 -0.38 -17.38
CA VAL A 225 14.50 -0.65 -17.50
C VAL A 225 15.12 -0.88 -16.12
N LEU A 226 14.79 -0.05 -15.12
CA LEU A 226 15.28 -0.23 -13.76
C LEU A 226 14.82 -1.56 -13.14
N ARG A 227 13.55 -1.94 -13.35
CA ARG A 227 12.98 -3.21 -12.88
C ARG A 227 13.71 -4.40 -13.49
N LEU A 228 13.87 -4.40 -14.80
CA LEU A 228 14.59 -5.44 -15.53
C LEU A 228 16.04 -5.54 -15.06
N ALA A 229 16.71 -4.40 -14.86
CA ALA A 229 18.08 -4.38 -14.35
C ALA A 229 18.18 -4.99 -12.94
N VAL A 230 17.25 -4.65 -12.02
CA VAL A 230 17.26 -5.21 -10.67
C VAL A 230 16.93 -6.71 -10.65
N VAL A 231 15.94 -7.14 -11.44
CA VAL A 231 15.60 -8.56 -11.62
C VAL A 231 16.79 -9.32 -12.20
N LEU A 232 17.49 -8.75 -13.19
CA LEU A 232 18.67 -9.37 -13.78
C LEU A 232 19.82 -9.45 -12.77
N VAL A 233 20.07 -8.40 -11.99
CA VAL A 233 21.14 -8.40 -10.97
C VAL A 233 20.84 -9.39 -9.84
N ILE A 234 19.60 -9.45 -9.35
CA ILE A 234 19.21 -10.36 -8.27
C ILE A 234 19.16 -11.80 -8.79
N GLY A 235 18.53 -12.01 -9.95
CA GLY A 235 18.42 -13.32 -10.60
C GLY A 235 19.79 -13.90 -10.92
N LEU A 236 20.66 -13.19 -11.65
CA LEU A 236 22.01 -13.69 -11.98
C LEU A 236 22.80 -14.11 -10.75
N ARG A 237 22.54 -13.47 -9.60
CA ARG A 237 23.27 -13.70 -8.38
C ARG A 237 22.72 -14.86 -7.56
N GLU A 238 21.40 -15.04 -7.51
CA GLU A 238 20.77 -16.18 -6.84
C GLU A 238 20.99 -17.49 -7.61
N TYR A 239 21.14 -17.44 -8.93
CA TYR A 239 21.36 -18.63 -9.78
C TYR A 239 22.83 -18.92 -10.12
N GLY A 240 23.78 -18.26 -9.44
CA GLY A 240 25.20 -18.44 -9.69
C GLY A 240 25.74 -19.84 -9.32
N PRO A 241 26.76 -20.36 -10.04
CA PRO A 241 27.23 -21.75 -9.92
C PRO A 241 27.84 -22.12 -8.56
N SER A 242 28.19 -21.14 -7.71
CA SER A 242 28.87 -21.39 -6.43
C SER A 242 27.94 -21.79 -5.28
N SER A 243 26.61 -21.79 -5.46
CA SER A 243 25.66 -22.17 -4.39
C SER A 243 25.10 -23.59 -4.60
N HIS A 244 25.97 -24.60 -4.69
CA HIS A 244 25.54 -26.01 -4.81
C HIS A 244 24.70 -26.49 -3.60
N GLY A 245 24.81 -25.85 -2.43
CA GLY A 245 23.92 -26.11 -1.28
C GLY A 245 22.49 -25.56 -1.43
N GLY A 246 22.31 -24.43 -2.13
CA GLY A 246 21.00 -23.81 -2.35
C GLY A 246 20.22 -24.45 -3.51
N GLN A 247 20.90 -25.09 -4.45
CA GLN A 247 20.27 -25.80 -5.56
C GLN A 247 19.41 -27.00 -5.13
N ALA A 248 19.73 -27.67 -4.02
CA ALA A 248 18.89 -28.75 -3.48
C ALA A 248 17.60 -28.23 -2.86
N GLU A 249 17.64 -27.08 -2.19
CA GLU A 249 16.47 -26.44 -1.57
C GLU A 249 15.59 -25.72 -2.62
N LEU A 250 16.20 -25.15 -3.67
CA LEU A 250 15.49 -24.55 -4.81
C LEU A 250 14.98 -25.57 -5.82
N SER A 251 15.70 -26.67 -6.05
CA SER A 251 15.14 -27.84 -6.76
C SER A 251 13.98 -28.40 -5.94
N GLY A 252 14.11 -28.49 -4.61
CA GLY A 252 12.98 -28.77 -3.72
C GLY A 252 11.82 -27.81 -3.97
N ARG A 253 12.03 -26.49 -3.91
CA ARG A 253 10.97 -25.49 -4.11
C ARG A 253 10.37 -25.49 -5.53
N CYS A 254 11.14 -25.62 -6.60
CA CYS A 254 10.63 -25.66 -7.98
C CYS A 254 9.99 -27.01 -8.34
N SER A 255 10.52 -28.12 -7.83
CA SER A 255 9.91 -29.45 -7.98
C SER A 255 8.65 -29.59 -7.13
N ILE A 256 8.63 -29.07 -5.90
CA ILE A 256 7.44 -28.98 -5.03
C ILE A 256 6.39 -28.03 -5.64
N LEU A 257 6.80 -26.92 -6.25
CA LEU A 257 5.89 -26.08 -7.02
C LEU A 257 5.24 -26.91 -8.15
N MET A 258 6.01 -27.63 -8.97
CA MET A 258 5.42 -28.41 -10.07
C MET A 258 4.59 -29.63 -9.63
N TYR A 259 4.89 -30.25 -8.48
CA TYR A 259 4.28 -31.53 -8.06
C TYR A 259 3.26 -31.44 -6.91
N GLU A 260 3.32 -30.44 -6.03
CA GLU A 260 2.32 -30.25 -4.98
C GLU A 260 1.20 -29.32 -5.45
N GLY A 261 -0.05 -29.74 -5.22
CA GLY A 261 -1.27 -29.05 -5.66
C GLY A 261 -1.52 -27.64 -5.08
N SER A 262 -0.51 -26.99 -4.52
CA SER A 262 -0.61 -25.75 -3.75
C SER A 262 -0.30 -24.46 -4.56
N ILE A 263 0.18 -24.56 -5.81
CA ILE A 263 0.41 -23.35 -6.64
C ILE A 263 -0.91 -22.57 -6.87
N PRO A 264 -0.93 -21.24 -6.61
CA PRO A 264 -2.01 -20.34 -7.04
C PRO A 264 -2.35 -20.43 -8.54
N PRO A 265 -3.62 -20.38 -8.97
CA PRO A 265 -4.02 -20.50 -10.37
C PRO A 265 -3.37 -19.44 -11.26
N LEU A 266 -3.13 -18.23 -10.73
CA LEU A 266 -2.42 -17.17 -11.45
C LEU A 266 -0.96 -17.53 -11.77
N HIS A 267 -0.25 -18.20 -10.85
CA HIS A 267 1.10 -18.71 -11.12
C HIS A 267 1.07 -19.82 -12.16
N ARG A 268 0.07 -20.72 -12.09
CA ARG A 268 -0.10 -21.76 -13.12
C ARG A 268 -0.42 -21.16 -14.48
N LEU A 269 -1.29 -20.15 -14.55
CA LEU A 269 -1.63 -19.46 -15.80
C LEU A 269 -0.39 -18.78 -16.40
N ALA A 270 0.42 -18.12 -15.57
CA ALA A 270 1.70 -17.55 -16.01
C ALA A 270 2.67 -18.64 -16.52
N ALA A 271 2.78 -19.77 -15.80
CA ALA A 271 3.59 -20.91 -16.22
C ALA A 271 3.08 -21.57 -17.51
N LEU A 272 1.76 -21.65 -17.70
CA LEU A 272 1.12 -22.20 -18.89
C LEU A 272 1.30 -21.28 -20.11
N MET A 273 1.15 -19.96 -19.94
CA MET A 273 1.48 -18.98 -20.99
C MET A 273 2.94 -19.09 -21.43
N TYR A 274 3.84 -19.51 -20.54
CA TYR A 274 5.22 -19.80 -20.89
C TYR A 274 5.40 -21.15 -21.60
N GLN A 275 4.73 -22.21 -21.12
CA GLN A 275 4.78 -23.54 -21.74
C GLN A 275 4.19 -23.56 -23.15
N SER A 276 3.23 -22.68 -23.47
CA SER A 276 2.70 -22.54 -24.83
C SER A 276 3.65 -21.82 -25.80
N SER A 277 4.85 -21.40 -25.37
CA SER A 277 5.84 -20.79 -26.25
C SER A 277 6.52 -21.86 -27.14
N PRO A 278 6.50 -21.73 -28.48
CA PRO A 278 6.83 -22.80 -29.45
C PRO A 278 8.32 -23.17 -29.57
N THR A 279 9.18 -22.80 -28.61
CA THR A 279 10.65 -22.82 -28.80
C THR A 279 11.37 -24.03 -28.18
N LYS A 280 10.69 -25.06 -27.70
CA LYS A 280 11.36 -26.23 -27.08
C LYS A 280 11.45 -27.45 -27.99
N THR A 281 12.59 -27.58 -28.66
CA THR A 281 13.12 -28.89 -29.08
C THR A 281 13.67 -29.61 -27.85
N HIS A 282 13.24 -30.85 -27.63
CA HIS A 282 13.33 -31.55 -26.34
C HIS A 282 14.71 -32.21 -26.09
N ASP A 283 15.62 -32.19 -27.06
CA ASP A 283 16.74 -33.16 -27.13
C ASP A 283 18.12 -32.65 -26.66
N SER A 284 18.28 -31.39 -26.22
CA SER A 284 19.57 -30.85 -25.73
C SER A 284 19.66 -30.67 -24.20
N MET A 285 18.70 -31.21 -23.44
CA MET A 285 18.39 -30.78 -22.08
C MET A 285 19.37 -31.19 -20.95
N GLN A 286 20.44 -31.95 -21.22
CA GLN A 286 21.32 -32.45 -20.16
C GLN A 286 22.61 -31.66 -19.91
N HIS A 287 23.09 -30.83 -20.84
CA HIS A 287 24.43 -30.22 -20.73
C HIS A 287 24.50 -28.76 -20.29
N SER A 288 23.38 -28.10 -19.95
CA SER A 288 23.47 -26.82 -19.23
C SER A 288 22.33 -26.61 -18.25
N ARG A 289 22.43 -27.26 -17.08
CA ARG A 289 21.53 -27.00 -15.94
C ARG A 289 21.63 -25.55 -15.44
N ALA A 290 22.80 -24.92 -15.60
CA ALA A 290 23.02 -23.52 -15.24
C ALA A 290 22.27 -22.56 -16.18
N ASP A 291 22.42 -22.73 -17.51
CA ASP A 291 21.67 -21.91 -18.47
C ASP A 291 20.17 -22.16 -18.36
N LEU A 292 19.77 -23.41 -18.06
CA LEU A 292 18.37 -23.75 -17.83
C LEU A 292 17.79 -23.00 -16.61
N ALA A 293 18.52 -22.94 -15.49
CA ALA A 293 18.07 -22.24 -14.29
C ALA A 293 17.94 -20.72 -14.53
N GLN A 294 18.91 -20.11 -15.20
CA GLN A 294 18.87 -18.69 -15.55
C GLN A 294 17.71 -18.37 -16.51
N ASN A 295 17.50 -19.21 -17.53
CA ASN A 295 16.38 -19.05 -18.46
C ASN A 295 15.02 -19.26 -17.79
N GLN A 296 14.93 -20.18 -16.81
CA GLN A 296 13.73 -20.40 -16.01
C GLN A 296 13.41 -19.22 -15.08
N ALA A 297 14.43 -18.57 -14.51
CA ALA A 297 14.25 -17.39 -13.69
C ALA A 297 13.67 -16.24 -14.50
N LEU A 298 14.28 -15.92 -15.65
CA LEU A 298 13.82 -14.86 -16.54
C LEU A 298 12.41 -15.14 -17.08
N SER A 299 12.11 -16.40 -17.38
CA SER A 299 10.79 -16.78 -17.90
C SER A 299 9.66 -16.66 -16.88
N LEU A 300 9.93 -16.76 -15.58
CA LEU A 300 8.94 -16.52 -14.53
C LEU A 300 8.75 -15.02 -14.27
N HIS A 301 9.82 -14.23 -14.32
CA HIS A 301 9.78 -12.81 -13.99
C HIS A 301 9.16 -11.95 -15.11
N LEU A 302 9.37 -12.28 -16.39
CA LEU A 302 8.83 -11.50 -17.50
C LEU A 302 7.29 -11.46 -17.54
N PRO A 303 6.55 -12.59 -17.47
CA PRO A 303 5.09 -12.56 -17.41
C PRO A 303 4.57 -11.87 -16.16
N ALA A 304 5.24 -12.06 -15.02
CA ALA A 304 4.86 -11.40 -13.78
C ALA A 304 5.04 -9.87 -13.85
N LEU A 305 6.11 -9.40 -14.51
CA LEU A 305 6.35 -7.98 -14.76
C LEU A 305 5.29 -7.40 -15.72
N LEU A 306 4.91 -8.12 -16.78
CA LEU A 306 3.82 -7.71 -17.66
C LEU A 306 2.50 -7.59 -16.91
N LEU A 307 2.22 -8.54 -16.02
CA LEU A 307 1.02 -8.54 -15.20
C LEU A 307 1.06 -7.43 -14.13
N GLU A 308 2.23 -7.15 -13.55
CA GLU A 308 2.47 -5.98 -12.70
C GLU A 308 2.17 -4.68 -13.46
N MET A 309 2.68 -4.53 -14.68
CA MET A 309 2.40 -3.34 -15.51
C MET A 309 0.89 -3.22 -15.80
N ALA A 310 0.24 -4.32 -16.15
CA ALA A 310 -1.18 -4.34 -16.49
C ALA A 310 -2.08 -3.98 -15.30
N ILE A 311 -1.74 -4.42 -14.08
CA ILE A 311 -2.62 -4.29 -12.91
C ILE A 311 -2.13 -3.23 -11.94
N LEU A 312 -0.87 -3.31 -11.49
CA LEU A 312 -0.32 -2.36 -10.52
C LEU A 312 -0.12 -0.98 -11.13
N TRP A 313 0.53 -0.88 -12.29
CA TRP A 313 0.87 0.44 -12.84
C TRP A 313 -0.39 1.18 -13.28
N THR A 314 -1.32 0.49 -13.94
CA THR A 314 -2.62 1.07 -14.30
C THR A 314 -3.41 1.50 -13.07
N GLY A 315 -3.41 0.69 -12.00
CA GLY A 315 -4.03 1.04 -10.72
C GLY A 315 -3.42 2.31 -10.12
N VAL A 316 -2.10 2.41 -10.04
CA VAL A 316 -1.40 3.59 -9.51
C VAL A 316 -1.68 4.84 -10.37
N ILE A 317 -1.58 4.72 -11.69
CA ILE A 317 -1.86 5.81 -12.63
C ILE A 317 -3.30 6.31 -12.45
N MET A 318 -4.26 5.37 -12.39
CA MET A 318 -5.67 5.70 -12.23
C MET A 318 -5.93 6.35 -10.88
N TRP A 319 -5.41 5.78 -9.78
CA TRP A 319 -5.53 6.37 -8.44
C TRP A 319 -5.03 7.82 -8.41
N VAL A 320 -3.79 8.06 -8.83
CA VAL A 320 -3.17 9.40 -8.79
C VAL A 320 -3.88 10.39 -9.71
N LYS A 321 -4.41 9.94 -10.86
CA LYS A 321 -5.18 10.78 -11.77
C LYS A 321 -6.54 11.17 -11.18
N LEU A 322 -7.26 10.24 -10.57
CA LEU A 322 -8.57 10.51 -9.95
C LEU A 322 -8.43 11.47 -8.77
N GLU A 323 -7.57 11.14 -7.82
CA GLU A 323 -7.29 11.95 -6.65
C GLU A 323 -6.63 13.29 -7.00
N GLY A 324 -5.75 13.28 -7.99
CA GLY A 324 -5.12 14.49 -8.52
C GLY A 324 -6.13 15.45 -9.11
N ARG A 325 -7.15 14.96 -9.83
CA ARG A 325 -8.25 15.80 -10.35
C ARG A 325 -9.10 16.37 -9.24
N TRP A 326 -9.47 15.54 -8.26
CA TRP A 326 -10.28 15.98 -7.11
C TRP A 326 -9.60 17.07 -6.29
N LYS A 327 -8.28 16.97 -6.10
CA LYS A 327 -7.48 17.95 -5.37
C LYS A 327 -6.96 19.10 -6.23
N GLY A 328 -7.39 19.20 -7.50
CA GLY A 328 -6.98 20.28 -8.41
C GLY A 328 -5.47 20.28 -8.73
N ARG A 329 -4.81 19.13 -8.65
CA ARG A 329 -3.36 19.02 -8.86
C ARG A 329 -2.99 19.04 -10.33
N SER A 330 -1.86 19.72 -10.60
CA SER A 330 -1.27 19.75 -11.94
C SER A 330 -0.86 18.34 -12.40
N TRP A 331 -0.83 18.13 -13.73
CA TRP A 331 -0.31 16.90 -14.34
C TRP A 331 1.14 16.61 -13.90
N ARG A 332 1.97 17.65 -13.73
CA ARG A 332 3.36 17.51 -13.27
C ARG A 332 3.44 16.84 -11.90
N THR A 333 2.57 17.28 -10.99
CA THR A 333 2.48 16.72 -9.63
C THR A 333 1.96 15.28 -9.66
N GLN A 334 0.98 15.00 -10.52
CA GLN A 334 0.45 13.65 -10.71
C GLN A 334 1.52 12.69 -11.26
N LEU A 335 2.26 13.10 -12.30
CA LEU A 335 3.36 12.31 -12.86
C LEU A 335 4.47 12.05 -11.83
N THR A 336 4.82 13.07 -11.05
CA THR A 336 5.77 12.93 -9.93
C THR A 336 5.27 11.90 -8.92
N GLY A 337 3.98 11.91 -8.58
CA GLY A 337 3.35 10.94 -7.68
C GLY A 337 3.40 9.51 -8.19
N ILE A 338 3.05 9.31 -9.47
CA ILE A 338 3.11 8.01 -10.14
C ILE A 338 4.53 7.46 -10.09
N LEU A 339 5.52 8.25 -10.49
CA LEU A 339 6.92 7.81 -10.51
C LEU A 339 7.49 7.58 -9.11
N THR A 340 7.11 8.39 -8.12
CA THR A 340 7.51 8.21 -6.72
C THR A 340 7.10 6.82 -6.21
N PHE A 341 5.86 6.42 -6.49
CA PHE A 341 5.33 5.12 -6.08
C PHE A 341 5.96 3.96 -6.86
N LEU A 342 5.99 4.04 -8.20
CA LEU A 342 6.51 2.95 -9.03
C LEU A 342 8.01 2.70 -8.86
N LEU A 343 8.77 3.75 -8.52
CA LEU A 343 10.20 3.67 -8.21
C LEU A 343 10.47 3.38 -6.73
N GLN A 344 9.45 3.13 -5.91
CA GLN A 344 9.64 2.80 -4.50
C GLN A 344 10.57 1.58 -4.38
N PRO A 345 11.72 1.69 -3.68
CA PRO A 345 12.72 0.63 -3.67
C PRO A 345 12.18 -0.69 -3.10
N ALA A 346 11.25 -0.61 -2.13
CA ALA A 346 10.64 -1.80 -1.53
C ALA A 346 9.81 -2.56 -2.55
N LEU A 347 9.07 -1.84 -3.39
CA LEU A 347 8.29 -2.43 -4.46
C LEU A 347 9.18 -3.10 -5.52
N ILE A 348 10.30 -2.46 -5.87
CA ILE A 348 11.27 -3.02 -6.83
C ILE A 348 11.91 -4.28 -6.26
N TYR A 349 12.38 -4.22 -5.02
CA TYR A 349 13.03 -5.33 -4.35
C TYR A 349 12.08 -6.51 -4.14
N THR A 350 10.83 -6.27 -3.72
CA THR A 350 9.82 -7.34 -3.62
C THR A 350 9.51 -8.00 -4.94
N ALA A 351 9.49 -7.23 -6.03
CA ALA A 351 9.15 -7.77 -7.35
C ALA A 351 10.24 -8.74 -7.84
N ALA A 352 11.49 -8.50 -7.44
CA ALA A 352 12.59 -9.39 -7.76
C ALA A 352 12.62 -10.67 -6.89
N GLN A 353 12.15 -10.60 -5.64
CA GLN A 353 12.10 -11.78 -4.76
C GLN A 353 10.82 -12.60 -4.91
N THR A 354 9.70 -11.90 -5.08
CA THR A 354 8.35 -12.46 -5.08
C THR A 354 7.54 -11.82 -6.21
N PRO A 355 7.68 -12.33 -7.45
CA PRO A 355 7.23 -11.63 -8.65
C PRO A 355 5.72 -11.37 -8.71
N LEU A 356 4.89 -12.10 -7.95
CA LEU A 356 3.45 -11.85 -7.85
C LEU A 356 3.03 -10.91 -6.69
N THR A 357 3.92 -10.54 -5.77
CA THR A 357 3.55 -9.58 -4.70
C THR A 357 3.03 -8.24 -5.27
N PRO A 358 3.69 -7.63 -6.28
CA PRO A 358 3.20 -6.42 -6.93
C PRO A 358 1.80 -6.56 -7.57
N LEU A 359 1.46 -7.75 -8.08
CA LEU A 359 0.14 -8.04 -8.65
C LEU A 359 -0.97 -7.88 -7.61
N PHE A 360 -0.83 -8.55 -6.47
CA PHE A 360 -1.81 -8.51 -5.39
C PHE A 360 -1.92 -7.10 -4.78
N LEU A 361 -0.79 -6.39 -4.70
CA LEU A 361 -0.78 -4.98 -4.36
C LEU A 361 -1.61 -4.16 -5.36
N GLY A 362 -1.44 -4.41 -6.66
CA GLY A 362 -2.22 -3.75 -7.71
C GLY A 362 -3.72 -4.01 -7.59
N LEU A 363 -4.12 -5.25 -7.31
CA LEU A 363 -5.53 -5.59 -7.03
C LEU A 363 -6.07 -4.86 -5.80
N ALA A 364 -5.27 -4.70 -4.74
CA ALA A 364 -5.65 -3.90 -3.58
C ALA A 364 -5.83 -2.41 -3.91
N ILE A 365 -5.00 -1.84 -4.79
CA ILE A 365 -5.15 -0.46 -5.27
C ILE A 365 -6.42 -0.33 -6.13
N TRP A 366 -6.70 -1.30 -7.00
CA TRP A 366 -7.95 -1.33 -7.76
C TRP A 366 -9.19 -1.43 -6.85
N ALA A 367 -9.12 -2.25 -5.81
CA ALA A 367 -10.16 -2.31 -4.80
C ALA A 367 -10.40 -0.93 -4.17
N LEU A 368 -9.33 -0.22 -3.80
CA LEU A 368 -9.41 1.14 -3.26
C LEU A 368 -10.05 2.13 -4.25
N ILE A 369 -9.70 2.05 -5.54
CA ILE A 369 -10.32 2.88 -6.60
C ILE A 369 -11.82 2.60 -6.71
N PHE A 370 -12.23 1.34 -6.71
CA PHE A 370 -13.64 0.98 -6.81
C PHE A 370 -14.42 1.40 -5.57
N LEU A 371 -13.88 1.19 -4.37
CA LEU A 371 -14.50 1.61 -3.11
C LEU A 371 -14.65 3.13 -3.00
N THR A 372 -13.63 3.90 -3.41
CA THR A 372 -13.72 5.37 -3.43
C THR A 372 -14.75 5.88 -4.44
N ARG A 373 -15.00 5.14 -5.53
CA ARG A 373 -16.03 5.45 -6.54
C ARG A 373 -17.40 4.86 -6.24
N SER A 374 -17.62 4.35 -5.02
CA SER A 374 -18.86 3.70 -4.62
C SER A 374 -19.25 2.47 -5.47
N GLN A 375 -18.28 1.85 -6.14
CA GLN A 375 -18.42 0.57 -6.85
C GLN A 375 -18.07 -0.57 -5.89
N ASP A 376 -18.81 -0.69 -4.79
CA ASP A 376 -18.38 -1.53 -3.66
C ASP A 376 -18.31 -3.01 -4.02
N ILE A 377 -19.18 -3.51 -4.91
CA ILE A 377 -19.16 -4.89 -5.40
C ILE A 377 -17.83 -5.20 -6.11
N LEU A 378 -17.41 -4.35 -7.05
CA LEU A 378 -16.14 -4.52 -7.76
C LEU A 378 -14.95 -4.36 -6.80
N GLY A 379 -15.06 -3.43 -5.85
CA GLY A 379 -14.06 -3.24 -4.80
C GLY A 379 -13.86 -4.51 -3.98
N VAL A 380 -14.96 -5.08 -3.48
CA VAL A 380 -14.97 -6.31 -2.70
C VAL A 380 -14.46 -7.51 -3.52
N THR A 381 -14.87 -7.63 -4.78
CA THR A 381 -14.33 -8.67 -5.68
C THR A 381 -12.82 -8.51 -5.87
N ALA A 382 -12.33 -7.29 -6.08
CA ALA A 382 -10.89 -7.04 -6.20
C ALA A 382 -10.12 -7.36 -4.89
N VAL A 383 -10.70 -7.07 -3.71
CA VAL A 383 -10.12 -7.50 -2.41
C VAL A 383 -10.09 -9.02 -2.32
N ALA A 384 -11.19 -9.69 -2.65
CA ALA A 384 -11.27 -11.14 -2.62
C ALA A 384 -10.25 -11.80 -3.58
N LEU A 385 -10.04 -11.22 -4.77
CA LEU A 385 -9.01 -11.65 -5.71
C LEU A 385 -7.59 -11.37 -5.19
N ALA A 386 -7.38 -10.24 -4.51
CA ALA A 386 -6.11 -9.91 -3.87
C ALA A 386 -5.77 -10.90 -2.73
N LEU A 387 -6.77 -11.42 -2.02
CA LEU A 387 -6.66 -12.46 -0.99
C LEU A 387 -6.62 -13.89 -1.56
N GLY A 388 -7.10 -14.05 -2.80
CA GLY A 388 -7.61 -15.28 -3.39
C GLY A 388 -6.78 -16.56 -3.28
N PRO A 389 -5.45 -16.55 -3.38
CA PRO A 389 -4.68 -17.76 -3.17
C PRO A 389 -4.47 -17.99 -1.66
N ALA A 390 -5.37 -18.75 -1.04
CA ALA A 390 -5.29 -19.17 0.36
C ALA A 390 -3.95 -19.87 0.71
N ASN A 391 -3.29 -20.48 -0.30
CA ASN A 391 -2.03 -21.21 -0.14
C ASN A 391 -0.78 -20.34 -0.33
N SER A 392 -0.93 -19.06 -0.66
CA SER A 392 0.22 -18.15 -0.75
C SER A 392 0.58 -17.64 0.64
N PRO A 393 1.79 -17.91 1.16
CA PRO A 393 2.13 -17.79 2.59
C PRO A 393 2.34 -16.34 3.13
N GLY A 394 1.56 -15.36 2.68
CA GLY A 394 1.68 -13.97 3.13
C GLY A 394 0.55 -13.54 4.06
N PRO A 395 0.70 -13.56 5.40
CA PRO A 395 -0.30 -13.03 6.33
C PRO A 395 -0.63 -11.56 6.06
N ALA A 396 0.26 -10.82 5.40
CA ALA A 396 0.05 -9.41 5.14
C ALA A 396 -1.13 -9.09 4.20
N ARG A 397 -1.60 -10.03 3.37
CA ARG A 397 -2.73 -9.74 2.46
C ARG A 397 -4.05 -9.57 3.22
N TRP A 398 -4.22 -10.36 4.28
CA TRP A 398 -5.39 -10.33 5.15
C TRP A 398 -5.50 -9.03 5.98
N THR A 399 -4.42 -8.26 6.06
CA THR A 399 -4.36 -7.01 6.85
C THR A 399 -5.33 -5.94 6.35
N LEU A 400 -5.74 -5.99 5.08
CA LEU A 400 -6.68 -5.02 4.49
C LEU A 400 -8.13 -5.31 4.90
N LEU A 401 -8.45 -6.56 5.27
CA LEU A 401 -9.83 -7.01 5.45
C LEU A 401 -10.58 -6.24 6.56
N PRO A 402 -9.99 -6.00 7.76
CA PRO A 402 -10.70 -5.23 8.79
C PRO A 402 -10.93 -3.77 8.39
N GLY A 403 -10.01 -3.16 7.64
CA GLY A 403 -10.17 -1.81 7.12
C GLY A 403 -11.32 -1.72 6.11
N VAL A 404 -11.32 -2.59 5.10
CA VAL A 404 -12.41 -2.68 4.11
C VAL A 404 -13.75 -3.00 4.79
N GLY A 405 -13.75 -3.95 5.73
CA GLY A 405 -14.94 -4.31 6.51
C GLY A 405 -15.49 -3.12 7.30
N SER A 406 -14.64 -2.37 8.01
CA SER A 406 -15.05 -1.18 8.76
C SER A 406 -15.59 -0.07 7.85
N PHE A 407 -15.02 0.10 6.65
CA PHE A 407 -15.53 1.04 5.65
C PHE A 407 -16.91 0.64 5.15
N LEU A 408 -17.11 -0.63 4.78
CA LEU A 408 -18.40 -1.12 4.28
C LEU A 408 -19.48 -1.11 5.36
N LEU A 409 -19.13 -1.44 6.60
CA LEU A 409 -20.01 -1.31 7.76
C LEU A 409 -20.38 0.16 8.00
N GLY A 410 -19.40 1.06 7.98
CA GLY A 410 -19.61 2.50 8.04
C GLY A 410 -20.54 2.98 6.94
N LYS A 411 -20.31 2.59 5.69
CA LYS A 411 -21.20 2.93 4.57
C LYS A 411 -22.62 2.38 4.77
N GLY A 412 -22.76 1.16 5.30
CA GLY A 412 -24.04 0.59 5.70
C GLY A 412 -24.76 1.45 6.76
N VAL A 413 -24.04 1.91 7.79
CA VAL A 413 -24.58 2.81 8.83
C VAL A 413 -25.01 4.15 8.23
N TRP A 414 -24.20 4.72 7.34
CA TRP A 414 -24.48 5.98 6.65
C TRP A 414 -25.74 5.89 5.78
N LEU A 415 -25.93 4.79 5.04
CA LEU A 415 -27.15 4.54 4.26
C LEU A 415 -28.38 4.34 5.16
N GLY A 416 -28.18 3.71 6.33
CA GLY A 416 -29.19 3.51 7.35
C GLY A 416 -30.31 2.51 6.99
N GLY A 417 -31.04 2.09 8.02
CA GLY A 417 -32.22 1.23 7.90
C GLY A 417 -31.96 -0.10 7.19
N SER A 418 -32.97 -0.57 6.44
CA SER A 418 -32.88 -1.83 5.68
C SER A 418 -31.94 -1.74 4.46
N ARG A 419 -31.77 -0.54 3.87
CA ARG A 419 -30.87 -0.33 2.72
C ARG A 419 -29.42 -0.56 3.12
N GLY A 420 -29.00 -0.01 4.26
CA GLY A 420 -27.67 -0.23 4.82
C GLY A 420 -27.38 -1.71 5.09
N MET A 421 -28.31 -2.41 5.74
CA MET A 421 -28.15 -3.84 6.04
C MET A 421 -28.06 -4.69 4.75
N ARG A 422 -28.94 -4.44 3.77
CA ARG A 422 -28.89 -5.12 2.46
C ARG A 422 -27.55 -4.90 1.77
N HIS A 423 -27.00 -3.68 1.84
CA HIS A 423 -25.70 -3.36 1.28
C HIS A 423 -24.57 -4.20 1.93
N VAL A 424 -24.51 -4.23 3.26
CA VAL A 424 -23.50 -5.02 4.00
C VAL A 424 -23.62 -6.51 3.69
N VAL A 425 -24.84 -7.07 3.71
CA VAL A 425 -25.08 -8.48 3.38
C VAL A 425 -24.68 -8.79 1.94
N SER A 426 -25.02 -7.92 0.99
CA SER A 426 -24.63 -8.09 -0.42
C SER A 426 -23.11 -8.07 -0.60
N ALA A 427 -22.41 -7.17 0.09
CA ALA A 427 -20.96 -7.09 0.06
C ALA A 427 -20.32 -8.34 0.66
N LEU A 428 -20.82 -8.83 1.81
CA LEU A 428 -20.35 -10.08 2.41
C LEU A 428 -20.58 -11.29 1.50
N LEU A 429 -21.74 -11.37 0.84
CA LEU A 429 -22.04 -12.45 -0.09
C LEU A 429 -21.12 -12.41 -1.31
N VAL A 430 -20.89 -11.22 -1.89
CA VAL A 430 -19.94 -11.04 -3.01
C VAL A 430 -18.51 -11.37 -2.59
N PHE A 431 -18.11 -10.99 -1.39
CA PHE A 431 -16.79 -11.32 -0.85
C PHE A 431 -16.62 -12.83 -0.72
N ALA A 432 -17.61 -13.50 -0.14
CA ALA A 432 -17.61 -14.95 0.04
C ALA A 432 -17.58 -15.66 -1.32
N THR A 433 -18.46 -15.31 -2.26
CA THR A 433 -18.48 -15.93 -3.59
C THR A 433 -17.21 -15.68 -4.37
N SER A 434 -16.66 -14.46 -4.34
CA SER A 434 -15.41 -14.12 -5.04
C SER A 434 -14.21 -14.85 -4.42
N SER A 435 -14.15 -14.96 -3.09
CA SER A 435 -13.10 -15.70 -2.38
C SER A 435 -13.21 -17.20 -2.66
N MET A 436 -14.44 -17.70 -2.73
CA MET A 436 -14.75 -19.08 -3.11
C MET A 436 -14.51 -19.36 -4.60
N ILE A 437 -14.47 -18.36 -5.49
CA ILE A 437 -14.00 -18.54 -6.87
C ILE A 437 -12.47 -18.54 -6.90
N ALA A 438 -11.85 -17.65 -6.12
CA ALA A 438 -10.41 -17.47 -6.13
C ALA A 438 -9.63 -18.60 -5.41
N GLY A 439 -10.24 -19.21 -4.38
CA GLY A 439 -9.63 -20.25 -3.55
C GLY A 439 -9.55 -21.65 -4.20
N PRO A 440 -10.67 -22.37 -4.42
CA PRO A 440 -10.73 -23.75 -4.95
C PRO A 440 -10.46 -23.88 -6.45
N ALA A 441 -10.45 -22.78 -7.22
CA ALA A 441 -9.91 -22.80 -8.58
C ALA A 441 -8.42 -23.21 -8.64
N THR A 442 -7.73 -23.31 -7.49
CA THR A 442 -6.39 -23.91 -7.38
C THR A 442 -6.35 -25.43 -7.63
N SER A 443 -7.38 -26.17 -7.21
CA SER A 443 -7.44 -27.65 -7.33
C SER A 443 -8.45 -28.11 -8.39
N SER A 444 -9.57 -27.40 -8.56
CA SER A 444 -10.64 -27.77 -9.50
C SER A 444 -10.52 -27.13 -10.90
N ALA A 445 -9.66 -26.13 -11.12
CA ALA A 445 -9.45 -25.60 -12.47
C ALA A 445 -8.78 -26.62 -13.41
N ALA A 446 -8.04 -27.60 -12.87
CA ALA A 446 -7.61 -28.77 -13.63
C ALA A 446 -8.80 -29.58 -14.18
N LEU A 447 -9.94 -29.54 -13.51
CA LEU A 447 -11.18 -30.21 -13.93
C LEU A 447 -11.99 -29.38 -14.93
N LEU A 448 -11.96 -28.04 -14.83
CA LEU A 448 -12.60 -27.14 -15.79
C LEU A 448 -11.85 -27.06 -17.13
N TRP A 449 -10.52 -27.22 -17.13
CA TRP A 449 -9.70 -27.17 -18.34
C TRP A 449 -9.49 -28.53 -19.02
N THR A 450 -9.90 -29.64 -18.40
CA THR A 450 -9.86 -31.00 -19.02
C THR A 450 -11.04 -31.27 -19.95
N GLY A 451 -11.82 -30.24 -20.33
CA GLY A 451 -12.94 -30.37 -21.28
C GLY A 451 -14.09 -31.25 -20.79
N ARG A 452 -14.13 -31.61 -19.49
CA ARG A 452 -15.23 -32.37 -18.91
C ARG A 452 -16.44 -31.45 -18.71
N PRO A 453 -17.66 -31.91 -19.04
CA PRO A 453 -18.85 -31.09 -18.95
C PRO A 453 -19.03 -30.56 -17.52
N LEU A 454 -19.37 -29.27 -17.42
CA LEU A 454 -19.64 -28.47 -16.22
C LEU A 454 -20.89 -28.93 -15.43
N GLY A 455 -21.17 -30.24 -15.40
CA GLY A 455 -22.29 -30.85 -14.71
C GLY A 455 -22.07 -30.96 -13.20
N ARG A 456 -23.11 -31.45 -12.52
CA ARG A 456 -23.25 -31.72 -11.07
C ARG A 456 -21.97 -32.11 -10.33
N ASP A 457 -21.00 -32.77 -10.98
CA ASP A 457 -19.75 -33.21 -10.39
C ASP A 457 -18.78 -32.08 -10.05
N VAL A 458 -18.79 -30.93 -10.73
CA VAL A 458 -18.00 -29.75 -10.31
C VAL A 458 -18.59 -29.14 -9.05
N ILE A 459 -19.92 -28.99 -8.99
CA ILE A 459 -20.62 -28.49 -7.80
C ILE A 459 -20.43 -29.46 -6.64
N ARG A 460 -20.51 -30.78 -6.90
CA ARG A 460 -20.31 -31.81 -5.89
C ARG A 460 -18.86 -31.87 -5.42
N ALA A 461 -17.87 -31.82 -6.32
CA ALA A 461 -16.46 -31.74 -5.98
C ALA A 461 -16.13 -30.44 -5.23
N PHE A 462 -16.77 -29.33 -5.58
CA PHE A 462 -16.62 -28.05 -4.89
C PHE A 462 -17.26 -28.05 -3.50
N LEU A 463 -18.43 -28.66 -3.32
CA LEU A 463 -19.06 -28.83 -2.01
C LEU A 463 -18.29 -29.84 -1.14
N GLN A 464 -17.78 -30.92 -1.74
CA GLN A 464 -17.00 -31.97 -1.05
C GLN A 464 -15.57 -31.52 -0.73
N SER A 465 -14.95 -30.68 -1.55
CA SER A 465 -13.63 -30.09 -1.26
C SER A 465 -13.73 -28.77 -0.51
N GLY A 466 -14.92 -28.16 -0.42
CA GLY A 466 -15.17 -26.83 0.13
C GLY A 466 -15.66 -26.79 1.58
N LEU A 467 -16.37 -27.82 2.04
CA LEU A 467 -16.89 -27.86 3.41
C LEU A 467 -15.99 -28.56 4.44
N PRO A 468 -15.26 -29.65 4.12
CA PRO A 468 -14.49 -30.38 5.14
C PRO A 468 -13.25 -29.63 5.66
N TRP A 469 -12.67 -28.71 4.88
CA TRP A 469 -11.56 -27.89 5.37
C TRP A 469 -12.02 -26.83 6.36
N LEU A 470 -13.28 -26.39 6.33
CA LEU A 470 -13.74 -25.32 7.20
C LEU A 470 -13.71 -25.73 8.68
N PRO A 471 -14.24 -26.90 9.11
CA PRO A 471 -14.07 -27.38 10.48
C PRO A 471 -12.60 -27.57 10.88
N ALA A 472 -11.75 -28.10 9.99
CA ALA A 472 -10.32 -28.28 10.28
C ALA A 472 -9.57 -26.95 10.39
N HIS A 473 -9.86 -25.99 9.51
CA HIS A 473 -9.34 -24.63 9.60
C HIS A 473 -9.88 -23.88 10.81
N LEU A 474 -11.15 -24.06 11.17
CA LEU A 474 -11.73 -23.47 12.39
C LEU A 474 -11.10 -24.09 13.64
N ALA A 475 -10.84 -25.40 13.66
CA ALA A 475 -10.16 -26.07 14.77
C ALA A 475 -8.71 -25.61 14.91
N THR A 476 -7.94 -25.61 13.83
CA THR A 476 -6.55 -25.11 13.82
C THR A 476 -6.49 -23.61 14.12
N SER A 477 -7.43 -22.81 13.62
CA SER A 477 -7.53 -21.39 13.96
C SER A 477 -7.92 -21.18 15.41
N ALA A 478 -8.82 -21.99 15.97
CA ALA A 478 -9.19 -21.91 17.38
C ALA A 478 -8.01 -22.28 18.28
N GLU A 479 -7.22 -23.30 17.92
CA GLU A 479 -5.98 -23.65 18.62
C GLU A 479 -4.92 -22.55 18.48
N HIS A 480 -4.80 -21.95 17.29
CA HIS A 480 -3.89 -20.82 17.06
C HIS A 480 -4.30 -19.58 17.85
N VAL A 481 -5.59 -19.27 17.88
CA VAL A 481 -6.16 -18.18 18.70
C VAL A 481 -5.97 -18.49 20.17
N ARG A 482 -6.16 -19.73 20.62
CA ARG A 482 -5.94 -20.11 22.02
C ARG A 482 -4.48 -19.97 22.43
N SER A 483 -3.55 -20.40 21.58
CA SER A 483 -2.11 -20.28 21.84
C SER A 483 -1.60 -18.83 21.75
N HIS A 484 -2.25 -17.99 20.96
CA HIS A 484 -1.84 -16.59 20.72
C HIS A 484 -2.90 -15.56 21.15
N TRP A 485 -3.74 -15.90 22.14
CA TRP A 485 -4.94 -15.12 22.46
C TRP A 485 -4.63 -13.68 22.85
N VAL A 486 -3.51 -13.44 23.55
CA VAL A 486 -3.05 -12.09 23.91
C VAL A 486 -2.76 -11.27 22.66
N ARG A 487 -2.10 -11.85 21.65
CA ARG A 487 -1.80 -11.15 20.38
C ARG A 487 -3.07 -10.88 19.59
N CYS A 488 -4.00 -11.83 19.55
CA CYS A 488 -5.31 -11.64 18.93
C CYS A 488 -6.11 -10.53 19.61
N LEU A 489 -6.16 -10.54 20.95
CA LEU A 489 -6.86 -9.53 21.75
C LEU A 489 -6.24 -8.13 21.55
N LEU A 490 -4.91 -8.04 21.60
CA LEU A 490 -4.20 -6.79 21.37
C LEU A 490 -4.41 -6.28 19.94
N THR A 491 -4.39 -7.17 18.95
CA THR A 491 -4.68 -6.81 17.56
C THR A 491 -6.09 -6.26 17.43
N ALA A 492 -7.08 -6.95 17.99
CA ALA A 492 -8.47 -6.51 18.01
C ALA A 492 -8.63 -5.15 18.73
N ALA A 493 -7.96 -4.96 19.88
CA ALA A 493 -7.96 -3.70 20.62
C ALA A 493 -7.40 -2.55 19.78
N CYS A 494 -6.31 -2.77 19.04
CA CYS A 494 -5.75 -1.78 18.12
C CYS A 494 -6.65 -1.50 16.90
N GLN A 495 -7.57 -2.39 16.54
CA GLN A 495 -8.56 -2.12 15.48
C GLN A 495 -9.71 -1.23 15.96
N LEU A 496 -10.04 -1.25 17.26
CA LEU A 496 -11.20 -0.54 17.80
C LEU A 496 -11.23 0.96 17.47
N PRO A 497 -10.14 1.74 17.61
CA PRO A 497 -10.17 3.16 17.26
C PRO A 497 -10.59 3.39 15.80
N THR A 498 -10.02 2.62 14.87
CA THR A 498 -10.35 2.71 13.45
C THR A 498 -11.83 2.43 13.19
N ILE A 499 -12.35 1.34 13.75
CA ILE A 499 -13.75 0.91 13.59
C ILE A 499 -14.69 1.95 14.20
N ILE A 500 -14.43 2.39 15.43
CA ILE A 500 -15.25 3.37 16.15
C ILE A 500 -15.28 4.70 15.40
N ILE A 501 -14.12 5.23 14.96
CA ILE A 501 -14.06 6.50 14.22
C ILE A 501 -14.80 6.37 12.89
N ALA A 502 -14.62 5.27 12.14
CA ALA A 502 -15.32 5.06 10.88
C ALA A 502 -16.84 4.99 11.05
N LEU A 503 -17.32 4.20 12.01
CA LEU A 503 -18.76 4.06 12.31
C LEU A 503 -19.36 5.35 12.83
N TYR A 504 -18.68 6.03 13.75
CA TYR A 504 -19.13 7.30 14.31
C TYR A 504 -19.19 8.41 13.25
N THR A 505 -18.18 8.50 12.38
CA THR A 505 -18.18 9.45 11.25
C THR A 505 -19.32 9.15 10.29
N ALA A 506 -19.57 7.87 9.99
CA ALA A 506 -20.69 7.47 9.15
C ALA A 506 -22.05 7.81 9.77
N PHE A 507 -22.18 7.62 11.08
CA PHE A 507 -23.40 7.90 11.82
C PHE A 507 -23.69 9.41 11.91
N SER A 508 -22.69 10.22 12.25
CA SER A 508 -22.80 11.68 12.40
C SER A 508 -23.07 12.40 11.07
N THR A 509 -22.53 11.88 9.96
CA THR A 509 -22.73 12.43 8.61
C THR A 509 -23.93 11.82 7.88
N ARG A 510 -24.76 11.05 8.58
CA ARG A 510 -25.92 10.38 8.01
C ARG A 510 -26.91 11.41 7.48
N ILE A 511 -27.29 11.24 6.22
CA ILE A 511 -28.32 12.06 5.60
C ILE A 511 -29.69 11.65 6.17
N PRO A 512 -30.56 12.61 6.56
CA PRO A 512 -31.92 12.31 7.01
C PRO A 512 -32.66 11.48 5.97
N THR A 513 -33.42 10.48 6.42
CA THR A 513 -34.08 9.44 5.60
C THR A 513 -34.99 9.96 4.49
N SER A 514 -35.37 11.24 4.52
CA SER A 514 -36.23 11.89 3.51
C SER A 514 -35.48 12.38 2.27
N ALA A 515 -34.16 12.58 2.33
CA ALA A 515 -33.38 13.07 1.20
C ALA A 515 -32.66 11.92 0.48
N ALA A 516 -32.81 11.86 -0.85
CA ALA A 516 -31.97 10.99 -1.65
C ALA A 516 -30.49 11.39 -1.47
N PRO A 517 -29.57 10.44 -1.22
CA PRO A 517 -28.16 10.75 -1.05
C PRO A 517 -27.58 11.23 -2.38
N ALA A 518 -27.48 12.55 -2.55
CA ALA A 518 -26.98 13.18 -3.78
C ALA A 518 -25.44 13.24 -3.87
N GLY A 519 -24.72 12.53 -3.00
CA GLY A 519 -23.26 12.62 -2.91
C GLY A 519 -22.57 11.31 -2.53
N GLU A 520 -21.26 11.28 -2.77
CA GLU A 520 -20.38 10.20 -2.32
C GLU A 520 -20.32 10.16 -0.78
N PRO A 521 -20.21 8.97 -0.16
CA PRO A 521 -20.15 8.87 1.28
C PRO A 521 -18.87 9.53 1.80
N PRO A 522 -18.92 10.34 2.87
CA PRO A 522 -17.77 11.10 3.36
C PRO A 522 -16.59 10.21 3.78
N LEU A 523 -16.86 8.94 4.09
CA LEU A 523 -15.84 7.95 4.41
C LEU A 523 -14.84 7.67 3.27
N THR A 524 -15.16 7.99 2.01
CA THR A 524 -14.25 7.75 0.87
C THR A 524 -12.92 8.47 1.05
N ASN A 525 -12.95 9.68 1.60
CA ASN A 525 -11.76 10.49 1.87
C ASN A 525 -10.88 9.92 3.00
N LEU A 526 -11.48 9.14 3.91
CA LEU A 526 -10.77 8.50 5.03
C LEU A 526 -10.22 7.12 4.69
N LEU A 527 -10.66 6.53 3.58
CA LEU A 527 -10.40 5.13 3.27
C LEU A 527 -8.90 4.75 3.30
N PRO A 528 -7.96 5.54 2.73
CA PRO A 528 -6.53 5.21 2.83
C PRO A 528 -6.01 5.17 4.27
N LEU A 529 -6.50 6.08 5.14
CA LEU A 529 -6.14 6.09 6.56
C LEU A 529 -6.76 4.91 7.30
N ILE A 530 -8.03 4.58 7.03
CA ILE A 530 -8.73 3.43 7.60
C ILE A 530 -7.97 2.13 7.27
N LEU A 531 -7.54 1.96 6.01
CA LEU A 531 -6.77 0.79 5.61
C LEU A 531 -5.38 0.75 6.27
N ALA A 532 -4.70 1.89 6.38
CA ALA A 532 -3.39 1.96 7.03
C ALA A 532 -3.48 1.63 8.54
N THR A 533 -4.43 2.26 9.24
CA THR A 533 -4.61 2.06 10.69
C THR A 533 -5.13 0.67 11.03
N SER A 534 -5.85 0.01 10.10
CA SER A 534 -6.23 -1.38 10.27
C SER A 534 -5.10 -2.36 9.96
N ALA A 535 -4.34 -2.10 8.90
CA ALA A 535 -3.37 -3.06 8.41
C ALA A 535 -2.09 -3.13 9.27
N LEU A 536 -1.63 -1.99 9.79
CA LEU A 536 -0.40 -1.89 10.59
C LEU A 536 -0.41 -2.77 11.85
N PRO A 537 -1.43 -2.75 12.73
CA PRO A 537 -1.43 -3.58 13.95
C PRO A 537 -1.42 -5.07 13.63
N ILE A 538 -2.16 -5.49 12.60
CA ILE A 538 -2.18 -6.89 12.17
C ILE A 538 -0.79 -7.28 11.71
N TYR A 539 -0.13 -6.46 10.90
CA TYR A 539 1.25 -6.71 10.47
C TYR A 539 2.23 -6.79 11.65
N LEU A 540 2.14 -5.85 12.59
CA LEU A 540 3.05 -5.74 13.73
C LEU A 540 2.89 -6.85 14.77
N LEU A 541 1.67 -7.38 14.94
CA LEU A 541 1.35 -8.38 15.97
C LEU A 541 1.27 -9.81 15.41
N SER A 542 1.07 -9.98 14.09
CA SER A 542 1.09 -11.29 13.44
C SER A 542 2.49 -11.77 13.09
N SER A 543 3.40 -10.87 12.71
CA SER A 543 4.78 -11.21 12.42
C SER A 543 5.52 -11.44 13.74
N PRO A 544 6.18 -12.59 13.96
CA PRO A 544 7.17 -12.68 15.02
C PRO A 544 8.19 -11.56 14.77
N ALA A 545 8.36 -10.65 15.73
CA ALA A 545 9.28 -9.51 15.61
C ALA A 545 10.72 -9.90 15.22
N THR A 546 11.05 -11.19 15.29
CA THR A 546 12.34 -11.80 15.00
C THR A 546 12.41 -12.62 13.71
N SER A 547 11.32 -12.83 12.95
CA SER A 547 11.40 -13.51 11.65
C SER A 547 11.90 -12.53 10.58
N THR A 548 13.21 -12.30 10.59
CA THR A 548 13.92 -11.29 9.78
C THR A 548 13.99 -11.62 8.28
N ALA A 549 13.31 -12.67 7.79
CA ALA A 549 13.58 -13.23 6.46
C ALA A 549 12.34 -13.46 5.57
N GLU A 550 11.13 -13.39 6.11
CA GLU A 550 9.91 -13.56 5.32
C GLU A 550 9.12 -12.26 5.45
N SER A 551 8.70 -11.55 4.41
CA SER A 551 8.69 -11.69 2.96
C SER A 551 8.27 -10.29 2.46
N GLY A 552 7.97 -10.05 1.18
CA GLY A 552 7.52 -8.74 0.65
C GLY A 552 6.25 -8.11 1.25
N ASP A 553 5.75 -8.72 2.32
CA ASP A 553 4.55 -8.47 3.08
C ASP A 553 4.47 -7.09 3.73
N ALA A 554 5.61 -6.46 4.06
CA ALA A 554 5.62 -5.10 4.62
C ALA A 554 4.97 -4.07 3.69
N LEU A 555 4.90 -4.32 2.38
CA LEU A 555 4.33 -3.37 1.42
C LEU A 555 2.81 -3.22 1.54
N PHE A 556 2.08 -4.28 1.88
CA PHE A 556 0.62 -4.23 1.96
C PHE A 556 0.09 -3.20 2.97
N PRO A 557 0.49 -3.26 4.27
CA PRO A 557 0.01 -2.30 5.26
C PRO A 557 0.49 -0.87 4.99
N LEU A 558 1.56 -0.72 4.20
CA LEU A 558 2.16 0.57 3.89
C LEU A 558 1.62 1.17 2.60
N SER A 559 1.05 0.35 1.71
CA SER A 559 0.53 0.79 0.42
C SER A 559 -0.47 1.94 0.49
N PRO A 560 -1.41 2.02 1.46
CA PRO A 560 -2.32 3.15 1.52
C PRO A 560 -1.58 4.46 1.87
N LEU A 561 -0.54 4.39 2.71
CA LEU A 561 0.29 5.52 3.08
C LEU A 561 1.21 5.96 1.93
N THR A 562 1.75 5.02 1.16
CA THR A 562 2.58 5.35 -0.01
C THR A 562 1.74 5.90 -1.17
N LEU A 563 0.47 5.50 -1.29
CA LEU A 563 -0.49 6.14 -2.17
C LEU A 563 -0.80 7.58 -1.73
N MET A 564 -0.97 7.82 -0.43
CA MET A 564 -1.11 9.18 0.11
C MET A 564 0.14 10.03 -0.13
N MET A 565 1.33 9.43 -0.13
CA MET A 565 2.57 10.10 -0.52
C MET A 565 2.58 10.47 -2.01
N GLY A 566 2.12 9.58 -2.90
CA GLY A 566 1.98 9.87 -4.34
C GLY A 566 1.09 11.09 -4.63
N LEU A 567 0.19 11.40 -3.69
CA LEU A 567 -0.62 12.59 -3.67
C LEU A 567 0.14 13.81 -3.10
N ARG A 568 1.35 14.07 -3.58
CA ARG A 568 2.29 15.11 -3.09
C ARG A 568 1.61 16.45 -2.73
N GLY A 569 1.75 16.85 -1.47
CA GLY A 569 1.52 18.17 -0.88
C GLY A 569 2.67 18.50 0.08
N GLU A 570 2.84 19.75 0.52
CA GLU A 570 3.86 20.16 1.51
C GLU A 570 3.50 19.70 2.95
N ASP A 571 2.93 18.51 3.05
CA ASP A 571 2.26 18.04 4.24
C ASP A 571 3.10 16.99 4.96
N GLU A 572 2.88 16.91 6.26
CA GLU A 572 3.42 15.90 7.17
C GLU A 572 3.30 14.46 6.61
N SER A 573 2.21 14.16 5.90
CA SER A 573 1.94 12.86 5.27
C SER A 573 3.01 12.45 4.24
N TRP A 574 3.62 13.41 3.54
CA TRP A 574 4.72 13.12 2.61
C TRP A 574 5.96 12.66 3.37
N ASP A 575 6.36 13.40 4.41
CA ASP A 575 7.55 13.07 5.21
C ASP A 575 7.38 11.71 5.91
N VAL A 576 6.18 11.45 6.44
CA VAL A 576 5.85 10.15 7.07
C VAL A 576 5.84 9.01 6.05
N GLY A 577 5.24 9.21 4.88
CA GLY A 577 5.22 8.21 3.81
C GLY A 577 6.63 7.80 3.35
N VAL A 578 7.52 8.78 3.15
CA VAL A 578 8.93 8.52 2.79
C VAL A 578 9.67 7.81 3.92
N LEU A 579 9.49 8.23 5.18
CA LEU A 579 10.09 7.58 6.33
C LEU A 579 9.73 6.10 6.38
N ILE A 580 8.45 5.80 6.26
CA ILE A 580 7.92 4.44 6.32
C ILE A 580 8.39 3.59 5.14
N SER A 581 8.44 4.12 3.93
CA SER A 581 9.01 3.42 2.78
C SER A 581 10.47 3.03 3.03
N ASN A 582 11.25 3.90 3.68
CA ASN A 582 12.64 3.64 4.02
C ASN A 582 12.78 2.64 5.17
N VAL A 583 11.89 2.68 6.17
CA VAL A 583 11.81 1.69 7.25
C VAL A 583 11.43 0.31 6.71
N ALA A 584 10.49 0.24 5.77
CA ALA A 584 10.11 -0.99 5.09
C ALA A 584 11.31 -1.61 4.37
N MET A 585 12.04 -0.79 3.61
CA MET A 585 13.27 -1.22 2.94
C MET A 585 14.31 -1.74 3.92
N PHE A 586 14.52 -1.04 5.02
CA PHE A 586 15.45 -1.45 6.05
C PHE A 586 15.03 -2.77 6.69
N ARG A 587 13.74 -3.01 6.89
CA ARG A 587 13.22 -4.29 7.42
C ARG A 587 13.35 -5.44 6.43
N MET A 588 13.23 -5.15 5.14
CA MET A 588 13.31 -6.11 4.05
C MET A 588 14.74 -6.51 3.67
N ARG A 589 15.76 -5.87 4.25
CA ARG A 589 17.15 -6.19 3.93
C ARG A 589 17.45 -7.65 4.30
N PRO A 590 18.13 -8.41 3.41
CA PRO A 590 18.54 -9.76 3.74
C PRO A 590 19.61 -9.70 4.82
N GLY A 591 19.46 -10.48 5.89
CA GLY A 591 20.48 -10.53 6.94
C GLY A 591 21.82 -11.01 6.39
N TYR A 592 22.93 -10.39 6.83
CA TYR A 592 24.30 -10.65 6.34
C TYR A 592 24.82 -12.10 6.52
N ALA A 593 24.03 -13.00 7.13
CA ALA A 593 24.39 -14.39 7.39
C ALA A 593 24.57 -15.24 6.12
N SER A 594 23.92 -14.91 5.01
CA SER A 594 24.26 -15.48 3.71
C SER A 594 25.35 -14.59 3.10
N GLY A 595 26.51 -15.10 2.67
CA GLY A 595 27.57 -14.27 2.06
C GLY A 595 27.11 -13.42 0.85
N LEU A 596 25.93 -13.72 0.32
CA LEU A 596 25.17 -12.96 -0.67
C LEU A 596 24.51 -11.68 -0.13
N ALA A 597 24.23 -11.57 1.17
CA ALA A 597 23.47 -10.48 1.75
C ALA A 597 24.21 -9.12 1.79
N SER A 598 25.53 -9.09 1.64
CA SER A 598 26.28 -7.83 1.65
C SER A 598 25.99 -6.94 0.43
N ALA A 599 26.05 -7.51 -0.79
CA ALA A 599 25.82 -6.72 -2.00
C ALA A 599 24.32 -6.42 -2.25
N SER A 600 23.41 -7.29 -1.81
CA SER A 600 21.95 -6.99 -1.89
C SER A 600 21.56 -5.93 -0.87
N THR A 601 22.10 -5.97 0.35
CA THR A 601 21.93 -4.88 1.33
C THR A 601 22.53 -3.58 0.81
N THR A 602 23.71 -3.62 0.18
CA THR A 602 24.31 -2.44 -0.44
C THR A 602 23.43 -1.88 -1.56
N LEU A 603 22.89 -2.73 -2.43
CA LEU A 603 21.96 -2.33 -3.49
C LEU A 603 20.68 -1.71 -2.92
N VAL A 604 20.11 -2.31 -1.86
CA VAL A 604 18.94 -1.79 -1.15
C VAL A 604 19.23 -0.40 -0.56
N LEU A 605 20.34 -0.23 0.16
CA LEU A 605 20.71 1.05 0.76
C LEU A 605 21.01 2.12 -0.29
N LEU A 606 21.77 1.76 -1.33
CA LEU A 606 22.08 2.65 -2.43
C LEU A 606 20.81 3.03 -3.20
N GLY A 607 19.94 2.06 -3.47
CA GLY A 607 18.64 2.25 -4.11
C GLY A 607 17.76 3.20 -3.31
N THR A 608 17.66 3.00 -2.00
CA THR A 608 16.94 3.90 -1.09
C THR A 608 17.54 5.30 -1.05
N HIS A 609 18.87 5.42 -0.97
CA HIS A 609 19.53 6.73 -1.01
C HIS A 609 19.28 7.46 -2.34
N ARG A 610 19.42 6.76 -3.47
CA ARG A 610 19.19 7.29 -4.82
C ARG A 610 17.73 7.67 -5.01
N TRP A 611 16.79 6.86 -4.53
CA TRP A 611 15.36 7.16 -4.56
C TRP A 611 15.01 8.40 -3.74
N ASN A 612 15.51 8.52 -2.50
CA ASN A 612 15.32 9.71 -1.67
C ASN A 612 15.82 10.98 -2.38
N ARG A 613 17.03 10.94 -2.95
CA ARG A 613 17.58 12.04 -3.75
C ARG A 613 16.72 12.33 -4.98
N PHE A 614 16.24 11.28 -5.65
CA PHE A 614 15.43 11.39 -6.84
C PHE A 614 14.11 12.13 -6.59
N ILE A 615 13.40 11.76 -5.53
CA ILE A 615 12.12 12.39 -5.15
C ILE A 615 12.31 13.79 -4.52
N GLY A 616 13.54 14.14 -4.16
CA GLY A 616 13.94 15.39 -3.51
C GLY A 616 13.82 15.36 -1.99
N HIS A 617 13.72 14.18 -1.39
CA HIS A 617 13.74 14.04 0.05
C HIS A 617 15.17 14.15 0.56
N SER A 618 15.41 15.13 1.43
CA SER A 618 16.72 15.42 2.01
C SER A 618 16.56 15.57 3.52
N PRO A 619 16.80 14.50 4.29
CA PRO A 619 16.54 14.51 5.73
C PRO A 619 17.51 15.44 6.49
N ALA A 620 18.66 15.77 5.89
CA ALA A 620 19.66 16.66 6.47
C ALA A 620 19.26 18.16 6.47
N ARG A 621 18.14 18.54 5.85
CA ARG A 621 17.67 19.94 5.86
C ARG A 621 17.03 20.28 7.21
N TRP A 622 17.84 20.64 8.19
CA TRP A 622 17.39 20.91 9.56
C TRP A 622 16.69 22.26 9.75
N ARG A 623 17.05 23.30 8.99
CA ARG A 623 16.68 24.70 9.29
C ARG A 623 15.18 25.00 9.29
N ASP A 624 14.40 24.34 8.43
CA ASP A 624 12.94 24.50 8.32
C ASP A 624 12.20 23.17 8.53
N SER A 625 12.78 22.25 9.30
CA SER A 625 12.28 20.88 9.41
C SER A 625 11.07 20.75 10.34
N SER A 626 10.01 20.11 9.82
CA SER A 626 8.95 19.55 10.65
C SER A 626 9.55 18.61 11.70
N TRP A 627 8.87 18.44 12.85
CA TRP A 627 9.31 17.49 13.88
C TRP A 627 9.47 16.07 13.31
N VAL A 628 8.61 15.67 12.37
CA VAL A 628 8.67 14.40 11.64
C VAL A 628 9.99 14.27 10.89
N ARG A 629 10.44 15.32 10.21
CA ARG A 629 11.71 15.28 9.46
C ARG A 629 12.91 15.16 10.39
N ARG A 630 12.88 15.80 11.57
CA ARG A 630 13.94 15.62 12.60
C ARG A 630 13.95 14.19 13.14
N ALA A 631 12.78 13.64 13.48
CA ALA A 631 12.65 12.26 13.93
C ALA A 631 13.10 11.28 12.83
N GLY A 632 12.71 11.51 11.57
CA GLY A 632 13.13 10.71 10.44
C GLY A 632 14.64 10.75 10.21
N TYR A 633 15.28 11.91 10.37
CA TYR A 633 16.74 12.02 10.32
C TYR A 633 17.40 11.18 11.43
N ALA A 634 16.91 11.27 12.67
CA ALA A 634 17.42 10.46 13.78
C ALA A 634 17.29 8.96 13.49
N VAL A 635 16.14 8.52 12.95
CA VAL A 635 15.92 7.14 12.50
C VAL A 635 16.96 6.72 11.46
N TYR A 636 17.26 7.58 10.47
CA TYR A 636 18.27 7.27 9.46
C TYR A 636 19.67 7.16 10.02
N VAL A 637 20.05 8.01 10.99
CA VAL A 637 21.33 7.90 11.69
C VAL A 637 21.43 6.58 12.45
N ILE A 638 20.35 6.18 13.15
CA ILE A 638 20.35 4.90 13.88
C ILE A 638 20.43 3.72 12.90
N PHE A 639 19.67 3.72 11.81
CA PHE A 639 19.76 2.68 10.79
C PHE A 639 21.15 2.60 10.15
N LEU A 640 21.76 3.75 9.84
CA LEU A 640 23.13 3.79 9.33
C LEU A 640 24.09 3.20 10.36
N THR A 641 23.92 3.52 11.65
CA THR A 641 24.75 2.97 12.73
C THR A 641 24.59 1.46 12.81
N VAL A 642 23.36 0.92 12.73
CA VAL A 642 23.12 -0.54 12.72
C VAL A 642 23.80 -1.20 11.51
N VAL A 643 23.71 -0.61 10.32
CA VAL A 643 24.39 -1.13 9.12
C VAL A 643 25.90 -1.09 9.27
N VAL A 644 26.47 0.00 9.79
CA VAL A 644 27.91 0.13 9.99
C VAL A 644 28.41 -0.88 11.02
N LEU A 645 27.65 -1.11 12.10
CA LEU A 645 27.98 -2.14 13.09
C LEU A 645 27.95 -3.54 12.49
N GLU A 646 26.95 -3.85 11.67
CA GLU A 646 26.89 -5.14 10.95
C GLU A 646 28.03 -5.29 9.94
N LEU A 647 28.34 -4.24 9.18
CA LEU A 647 29.45 -4.27 8.23
C LEU A 647 30.80 -4.40 8.92
N ALA A 648 31.01 -3.70 10.04
CA ALA A 648 32.20 -3.83 10.87
C ALA A 648 32.34 -5.27 11.36
N GLN A 649 31.27 -5.83 11.93
CA GLN A 649 31.22 -7.23 12.36
C GLN A 649 31.64 -8.22 11.27
N HIS A 650 31.19 -8.02 10.02
CA HIS A 650 31.54 -8.89 8.91
C HIS A 650 32.95 -8.68 8.35
N THR A 651 33.54 -7.49 8.49
CA THR A 651 34.84 -7.16 7.89
C THR A 651 36.01 -7.34 8.85
N THR A 652 35.81 -7.16 10.16
CA THR A 652 36.92 -7.11 11.14
C THR A 652 37.33 -8.48 11.69
N LEU A 653 36.53 -9.54 11.49
CA LEU A 653 36.81 -10.86 12.07
C LEU A 653 37.01 -11.89 10.94
N PRO A 654 38.27 -12.13 10.52
CA PRO A 654 38.59 -13.23 9.63
C PRO A 654 38.07 -14.53 10.25
N ALA A 655 37.46 -15.40 9.44
CA ALA A 655 36.93 -16.71 9.86
C ALA A 655 37.95 -17.61 10.58
N GLN A 656 39.22 -17.23 10.61
CA GLN A 656 40.32 -17.94 11.24
C GLN A 656 40.43 -17.67 12.75
N TYR A 657 39.77 -16.63 13.29
CA TYR A 657 39.80 -16.30 14.73
C TYR A 657 38.56 -16.80 15.51
N HIS A 658 37.98 -17.92 15.11
CA HIS A 658 36.94 -18.63 15.90
C HIS A 658 37.42 -19.09 17.30
N ILE A 659 38.68 -18.86 17.64
CA ILE A 659 39.29 -19.24 18.93
C ILE A 659 38.67 -18.45 20.09
N PHE A 660 38.24 -17.20 19.87
CA PHE A 660 37.38 -16.50 20.83
C PHE A 660 35.92 -16.81 20.47
N SER A 661 35.33 -17.75 21.19
CA SER A 661 33.90 -18.07 21.13
C SER A 661 33.08 -16.89 21.66
N VAL A 662 33.02 -15.78 20.90
CA VAL A 662 32.02 -14.74 21.14
C VAL A 662 30.67 -15.44 20.97
N PRO A 663 29.82 -15.47 22.01
CA PRO A 663 28.58 -16.24 21.94
C PRO A 663 27.78 -15.83 20.71
N SER A 664 27.28 -16.80 19.96
CA SER A 664 26.49 -16.60 18.73
C SER A 664 25.35 -15.58 18.90
N ALA A 665 24.88 -15.37 20.13
CA ALA A 665 23.92 -14.35 20.52
C ALA A 665 24.35 -12.90 20.23
N TRP A 666 25.64 -12.55 20.35
CA TRP A 666 26.12 -11.17 20.17
C TRP A 666 26.02 -10.71 18.71
N TRP A 667 26.22 -11.64 17.77
CA TRP A 667 26.09 -11.41 16.33
C TRP A 667 24.64 -11.14 15.91
N ALA A 668 23.67 -11.63 16.67
CA ALA A 668 22.26 -11.38 16.38
C ALA A 668 21.77 -10.02 16.92
N ILE A 669 22.56 -9.30 17.74
CA ILE A 669 22.11 -8.08 18.41
C ILE A 669 21.76 -6.97 17.41
N PRO A 670 22.63 -6.59 16.44
CA PRO A 670 22.30 -5.51 15.51
C PRO A 670 21.10 -5.83 14.62
N THR A 671 21.02 -7.07 14.15
CA THR A 671 19.89 -7.55 13.34
C THR A 671 18.57 -7.48 14.11
N LYS A 672 18.56 -7.97 15.36
CA LYS A 672 17.39 -7.90 16.24
C LYS A 672 17.05 -6.47 16.60
N ALA A 673 18.05 -5.64 16.92
CA ALA A 673 17.86 -4.21 17.23
C ALA A 673 17.24 -3.47 16.05
N GLY A 674 17.67 -3.74 14.82
CA GLY A 674 17.07 -3.19 13.61
C GLY A 674 15.61 -3.63 13.43
N ALA A 675 15.30 -4.89 13.70
CA ALA A 675 13.93 -5.41 13.65
C ALA A 675 13.02 -4.75 14.72
N TYR A 676 13.50 -4.60 15.97
CA TYR A 676 12.76 -3.92 17.03
C TYR A 676 12.58 -2.42 16.74
N LEU A 677 13.62 -1.76 16.24
CA LEU A 677 13.57 -0.34 15.89
C LEU A 677 12.57 -0.07 14.76
N SER A 678 12.62 -0.87 13.69
CA SER A 678 11.63 -0.75 12.60
C SER A 678 10.20 -1.00 13.10
N THR A 679 10.00 -2.01 13.96
CA THR A 679 8.71 -2.29 14.61
C THR A 679 8.24 -1.11 15.45
N GLY A 680 9.12 -0.50 16.26
CA GLY A 680 8.81 0.68 17.07
C GLY A 680 8.42 1.88 16.22
N ILE A 681 9.12 2.13 15.11
CA ILE A 681 8.78 3.23 14.19
C ILE A 681 7.42 2.98 13.54
N LEU A 682 7.11 1.74 13.14
CA LEU A 682 5.81 1.40 12.58
C LEU A 682 4.67 1.54 13.61
N TRP A 683 4.91 1.30 14.90
CA TRP A 683 3.95 1.62 15.97
C TRP A 683 3.72 3.13 16.10
N VAL A 684 4.79 3.94 16.07
CA VAL A 684 4.67 5.42 16.10
C VAL A 684 3.90 5.92 14.88
N THR A 685 4.16 5.35 13.70
CA THR A 685 3.41 5.60 12.48
C THR A 685 1.93 5.23 12.63
N TRP A 686 1.61 4.10 13.26
CA TRP A 686 0.22 3.70 13.50
C TRP A 686 -0.50 4.74 14.39
N VAL A 687 0.13 5.18 15.49
CA VAL A 687 -0.42 6.24 16.36
C VAL A 687 -0.64 7.53 15.56
N TRP A 688 0.34 7.92 14.73
CA TRP A 688 0.21 9.08 13.84
C TRP A 688 -0.98 8.93 12.87
N ALA A 689 -1.15 7.75 12.27
CA ALA A 689 -2.24 7.49 11.32
C ALA A 689 -3.61 7.53 12.02
N VAL A 690 -3.73 7.02 13.24
CA VAL A 690 -4.95 7.14 14.08
C VAL A 690 -5.25 8.60 14.39
N ARG A 691 -4.24 9.38 14.78
CA ARG A 691 -4.39 10.82 14.99
C ARG A 691 -4.89 11.52 13.72
N LYS A 692 -4.30 11.24 12.55
CA LYS A 692 -4.74 11.83 11.28
C LYS A 692 -6.14 11.41 10.88
N LEU A 693 -6.53 10.18 11.21
CA LEU A 693 -7.88 9.68 11.01
C LEU A 693 -8.88 10.48 11.85
N VAL A 694 -8.57 10.76 13.14
CA VAL A 694 -9.39 11.61 14.00
C VAL A 694 -9.47 13.04 13.48
N GLU A 695 -8.34 13.67 13.15
CA GLU A 695 -8.29 15.04 12.60
C GLU A 695 -9.15 15.17 11.33
N SER A 696 -9.06 14.17 10.44
CA SER A 696 -9.81 14.16 9.18
C SER A 696 -11.31 13.87 9.39
N ALA A 697 -11.65 12.95 10.29
CA ALA A 697 -13.04 12.67 10.67
C ALA A 697 -13.70 13.90 11.31
N TRP A 698 -12.94 14.64 12.14
CA TRP A 698 -13.43 15.86 12.76
C TRP A 698 -13.65 16.98 11.74
N ALA A 699 -12.72 17.16 10.79
CA ALA A 699 -12.84 18.16 9.74
C ALA A 699 -14.06 17.96 8.82
N MET A 700 -14.57 16.72 8.71
CA MET A 700 -15.79 16.42 7.95
C MET A 700 -17.09 16.68 8.72
N GLY A 701 -17.02 17.23 9.94
CA GLY A 701 -18.19 17.51 10.77
C GLY A 701 -18.63 16.32 11.63
N GLY A 702 -17.79 15.29 11.77
CA GLY A 702 -18.15 14.08 12.50
C GLY A 702 -18.41 14.32 14.00
N PHE A 703 -17.68 15.23 14.64
CA PHE A 703 -17.79 15.50 16.09
C PHE A 703 -18.32 16.90 16.44
N SER A 704 -18.73 17.73 15.47
CA SER A 704 -19.43 18.97 15.80
C SER A 704 -20.85 18.59 16.23
N GLY A 705 -21.01 18.39 17.53
CA GLY A 705 -22.29 18.08 18.15
C GLY A 705 -23.37 19.02 17.62
N SER A 706 -24.48 18.43 17.22
CA SER A 706 -25.66 19.13 16.74
C SER A 706 -26.20 20.02 17.87
N GLU A 707 -25.67 21.23 18.04
CA GLU A 707 -26.27 22.31 18.83
C GLU A 707 -27.55 22.86 18.15
N THR A 708 -28.31 21.99 17.49
CA THR A 708 -29.68 22.27 17.03
C THR A 708 -30.70 22.17 18.16
N GLY A 709 -30.25 22.25 19.42
CA GLY A 709 -31.06 22.65 20.57
C GLY A 709 -31.21 24.17 20.69
N GLY A 710 -30.61 24.95 19.78
CA GLY A 710 -30.88 26.37 19.64
C GLY A 710 -32.35 26.61 19.34
N LYS A 711 -33.11 26.93 20.39
CA LYS A 711 -34.42 27.61 20.40
C LYS A 711 -34.73 28.17 19.01
N ARG A 712 -35.73 27.60 18.34
CA ARG A 712 -36.53 28.35 17.38
C ARG A 712 -36.90 29.63 18.10
N SER A 713 -36.24 30.73 17.77
CA SER A 713 -36.68 32.05 18.22
C SER A 713 -38.10 32.20 17.65
N PRO A 714 -39.14 32.34 18.48
CA PRO A 714 -40.53 32.35 18.03
C PRO A 714 -40.92 33.68 17.35
N GLY A 715 -40.10 34.17 16.41
CA GLY A 715 -40.26 35.50 15.81
C GLY A 715 -39.60 35.70 14.45
N GLY A 716 -39.55 34.66 13.61
CA GLY A 716 -39.02 34.76 12.24
C GLY A 716 -40.15 34.88 11.22
N VAL A 717 -40.41 36.11 10.80
CA VAL A 717 -41.33 36.55 9.74
C VAL A 717 -41.33 35.62 8.52
N GLU A 718 -42.52 35.17 8.15
CA GLU A 718 -42.86 34.51 6.90
C GLU A 718 -42.60 35.47 5.73
N ILE A 719 -41.44 35.36 5.07
CA ILE A 719 -41.25 35.98 3.76
C ILE A 719 -41.95 35.08 2.75
N GLN A 720 -43.22 35.40 2.47
CA GLN A 720 -43.90 34.92 1.27
C GLN A 720 -43.09 35.38 0.06
N VAL A 721 -42.42 34.44 -0.60
CA VAL A 721 -41.97 34.62 -1.97
C VAL A 721 -43.23 34.56 -2.82
N ILE A 722 -43.78 35.73 -3.12
CA ILE A 722 -44.81 35.89 -4.14
C ILE A 722 -44.09 35.66 -5.47
N ASP A 723 -44.44 34.55 -6.13
CA ASP A 723 -44.15 34.35 -7.55
C ASP A 723 -44.88 35.45 -8.33
N ALA A 724 -44.11 36.36 -8.92
CA ALA A 724 -44.60 37.28 -9.93
C ALA A 724 -44.11 36.78 -11.29
N THR A 725 -45.06 36.20 -12.04
CA THR A 725 -45.19 36.06 -13.50
C THR A 725 -43.93 35.81 -14.33
#